data_AF-A0A5N9DTT1-F1
#
_entry.id   AF-A0A5N9DTT1-F1
#
_cell.length_a   1.000
_cell.length_b   1.000
_cell.length_c   1.000
_cell.angle_alpha   90.00
_cell.angle_beta   90.00
_cell.angle_gamma   90.00
#
_symmetry.space_group_name_H-M   'P 1'
#
loop_
_entity.id
_entity.type
_entity.pdbx_description
1 polymer ?
#
loop_
_entity_poly.entity_id
_entity_poly.type
_entity_poly.pdbx_seq_one_letter_code
_entity_poly.pdbx_strand_id
1 'polypeptide(L)'
;MIINPNDFTEKAQGILAASQDIVQRLKHNQWDAEHIFLALLEETEGVPTEIFKELNIPINELIDETNRILSKLPKVSGNSSQIYSTPRSEIIIQRSKEESQRLNDEFIGSEHLLIAIMQETEGTLHNLITKFNITLENVYQALQSIRGEHRVTDQRSENHYGSLEKYSVDLTQLAASGSLDPVIGRDLEIKRAMQTLLRKTKNNPVLIGGAGVGKTAIAEGLAEAIVKGDVPEELKNRKVLAIDMGTLVAGSKFRGEFEERLKAVMDEIKSAKGEIIVFIDEIHTVVGAGAAEGGIDASNMMKPALARGELQCMGATTVNEYRKYIEKDSALERRFQPIMVEEPTSETAIDMLMGLKPRYESHHKVTIEDDAIKTAVNLSKRYLTERLLPDKAVDLIDEAASKIRIDSQSMPIDLKEKEKEIQHMLNREEAAAQQGDYEKAAEIKTIRIQVQQQYEQDKQSLPNYDKSQMKVRPEHIGNLITDWTGIPTSKLLENEADKLLNMEHRLHEKIIGQSTPVKLVSDAIRRARAGLNDPNKPIGSFLFLGPTGVGKTELARSLAEFLFDDQSNMIRIDMSEYLEQHSASKLIGSPPGYIGYDEGGQLTEAVKRRPFSVLLFDEIEKAHPDIFSILLQILDDGRLTDGQGKTIDFKNTIIIMTSNIGSNIDNKGQVGFLPDKDKQNTDRTRDIIEEKLKNQFKPEFLNRIDEIVLFEELEPEEIKLIANIILKDVAIKISKFGLKLELSKDAMDWIVNRGYDRDYGARPLKRVIQRYIEDQLSKQIISGEISEGDFVYITIGANEELNFKPQPKQ
;
A
#
# COMPACT_ATOMS: atom_id res chain seq x y z
N MET A 1 -61.23 24.24 10.56
CA MET A 1 -60.43 24.16 9.31
C MET A 1 -60.24 22.70 9.01
N ILE A 2 -60.36 22.26 7.75
CA ILE A 2 -60.07 20.86 7.37
C ILE A 2 -58.57 20.79 7.14
N ILE A 3 -57.84 20.13 8.03
CA ILE A 3 -56.40 19.86 7.90
C ILE A 3 -56.26 18.67 6.95
N ASN A 4 -55.53 18.84 5.85
CA ASN A 4 -55.31 17.79 4.86
C ASN A 4 -53.97 17.08 5.13
N PRO A 5 -53.80 15.81 4.70
CA PRO A 5 -52.53 15.11 4.81
C PRO A 5 -51.36 15.90 4.18
N ASN A 6 -51.60 16.63 3.10
CA ASN A 6 -50.58 17.43 2.41
C ASN A 6 -50.07 18.64 3.21
N ASP A 7 -50.73 19.02 4.31
CA ASP A 7 -50.30 20.11 5.19
C ASP A 7 -49.17 19.69 6.15
N PHE A 8 -48.81 18.40 6.16
CA PHE A 8 -47.77 17.80 7.00
C PHE A 8 -46.49 17.50 6.22
N THR A 9 -45.36 17.42 6.92
CA THR A 9 -44.11 16.85 6.39
C THR A 9 -44.22 15.35 6.18
N GLU A 10 -43.34 14.77 5.36
CA GLU A 10 -43.30 13.31 5.12
C GLU A 10 -43.12 12.54 6.45
N LYS A 11 -42.28 13.05 7.37
CA LYS A 11 -42.09 12.47 8.71
C LYS A 11 -43.32 12.57 9.59
N ALA A 12 -43.95 13.74 9.66
CA ALA A 12 -45.18 13.90 10.44
C ALA A 12 -46.33 13.03 9.89
N GLN A 13 -46.44 12.89 8.57
CA GLN A 13 -47.38 11.93 7.95
C GLN A 13 -47.07 10.49 8.36
N GLY A 14 -45.80 10.10 8.32
CA GLY A 14 -45.32 8.78 8.76
C GLY A 14 -45.69 8.48 10.21
N ILE A 15 -45.47 9.44 11.12
CA ILE A 15 -45.81 9.32 12.55
C ILE A 15 -47.33 9.16 12.75
N LEU A 16 -48.15 9.95 12.05
CA LEU A 16 -49.60 9.82 12.16
C LEU A 16 -50.08 8.47 11.62
N ALA A 17 -49.53 7.97 10.52
CA ALA A 17 -49.83 6.64 10.00
C ALA A 17 -49.40 5.54 10.99
N ALA A 18 -48.16 5.60 11.50
CA ALA A 18 -47.65 4.66 12.49
C ALA A 18 -48.50 4.65 13.76
N SER A 19 -48.98 5.80 14.22
CA SER A 19 -49.85 5.88 15.39
C SER A 19 -51.21 5.19 15.18
N GLN A 20 -51.74 5.17 13.95
CA GLN A 20 -52.95 4.42 13.60
C GLN A 20 -52.65 2.92 13.51
N ASP A 21 -51.48 2.53 13.02
CA ASP A 21 -51.02 1.13 13.04
C ASP A 21 -50.86 0.62 14.47
N ILE A 22 -50.40 1.46 15.40
CA ILE A 22 -50.32 1.12 16.83
C ILE A 22 -51.71 0.83 17.41
N VAL A 23 -52.74 1.61 17.05
CA VAL A 23 -54.14 1.35 17.46
C VAL A 23 -54.58 -0.05 17.02
N GLN A 24 -54.27 -0.43 15.78
CA GLN A 24 -54.60 -1.75 15.25
C GLN A 24 -53.78 -2.86 15.95
N ARG A 25 -52.47 -2.64 16.11
CA ARG A 25 -51.52 -3.56 16.76
C ARG A 25 -51.92 -3.90 18.19
N LEU A 26 -52.39 -2.89 18.94
CA LEU A 26 -52.84 -3.02 20.33
C LEU A 26 -54.32 -3.43 20.48
N LYS A 27 -55.04 -3.55 19.35
CA LYS A 27 -56.48 -3.87 19.29
C LYS A 27 -57.36 -2.85 20.02
N HIS A 28 -57.02 -1.57 19.91
CA HIS A 28 -57.87 -0.48 20.34
C HIS A 28 -58.79 -0.04 19.19
N ASN A 29 -59.92 0.62 19.49
CA ASN A 29 -60.79 1.25 18.48
C ASN A 29 -60.72 2.78 18.49
N GLN A 30 -60.06 3.36 19.48
CA GLN A 30 -59.92 4.80 19.66
C GLN A 30 -58.48 5.22 19.43
N TRP A 31 -58.28 6.19 18.53
CA TRP A 31 -57.00 6.85 18.30
C TRP A 31 -56.89 8.06 19.23
N ASP A 32 -55.94 8.03 20.15
CA ASP A 32 -55.77 8.99 21.24
C ASP A 32 -54.30 9.48 21.32
N ALA A 33 -54.06 10.54 22.09
CA ALA A 33 -52.78 11.21 22.28
C ALA A 33 -51.62 10.26 22.56
N GLU A 34 -51.85 9.25 23.40
CA GLU A 34 -50.83 8.27 23.80
C GLU A 34 -50.33 7.43 22.61
N HIS A 35 -51.14 7.22 21.58
CA HIS A 35 -50.74 6.50 20.37
C HIS A 35 -49.83 7.36 19.48
N ILE A 36 -50.15 8.65 19.35
CA ILE A 36 -49.33 9.62 18.60
C ILE A 36 -48.00 9.80 19.32
N PHE A 37 -48.02 9.89 20.65
CA PHE A 37 -46.82 9.98 21.47
C PHE A 37 -45.94 8.74 21.34
N LEU A 38 -46.53 7.53 21.40
CA LEU A 38 -45.76 6.30 21.20
C LEU A 38 -45.13 6.24 19.79
N ALA A 39 -45.85 6.67 18.75
CA ALA A 39 -45.29 6.74 17.40
C ALA A 39 -44.11 7.72 17.30
N LEU A 40 -44.19 8.88 17.97
CA LEU A 40 -43.09 9.84 18.06
C LEU A 40 -41.86 9.25 18.76
N LEU A 41 -42.06 8.37 19.74
CA LEU A 41 -40.96 7.71 20.47
C LEU A 41 -40.38 6.52 19.71
N GLU A 42 -41.20 5.77 18.95
CA GLU A 42 -40.76 4.66 18.11
C GLU A 42 -40.00 5.14 16.86
N GLU A 43 -40.17 6.41 16.46
CA GLU A 43 -39.41 7.03 15.39
C GLU A 43 -37.93 7.17 15.77
N THR A 44 -37.06 6.38 15.15
CA THR A 44 -35.62 6.38 15.44
C THR A 44 -34.89 7.60 14.87
N GLU A 45 -35.48 8.26 13.87
CA GLU A 45 -34.87 9.37 13.14
C GLU A 45 -35.83 10.56 13.05
N GLY A 46 -35.66 11.60 13.87
CA GLY A 46 -36.52 12.78 13.80
C GLY A 46 -36.15 13.86 14.80
N VAL A 47 -36.70 15.05 14.60
CA VAL A 47 -36.51 16.19 15.52
C VAL A 47 -36.94 15.84 16.96
N PRO A 48 -38.08 15.14 17.19
CA PRO A 48 -38.47 14.67 18.53
C PRO A 48 -37.41 13.81 19.22
N THR A 49 -36.80 12.88 18.49
CA THR A 49 -35.78 11.96 19.01
C THR A 49 -34.51 12.72 19.41
N GLU A 50 -34.08 13.68 18.59
CA GLU A 50 -32.96 14.55 18.90
C GLU A 50 -33.26 15.47 20.10
N ILE A 51 -34.49 15.98 20.23
CA ILE A 51 -34.93 16.74 21.42
C ILE A 51 -34.79 15.89 22.68
N PHE A 52 -35.24 14.63 22.64
CA PHE A 52 -35.13 13.75 23.81
C PHE A 52 -33.68 13.41 24.16
N LYS A 53 -32.79 13.25 23.16
CA LYS A 53 -31.36 13.04 23.38
C LYS A 53 -30.69 14.27 24.01
N GLU A 54 -30.96 15.46 23.49
CA GLU A 54 -30.42 16.72 24.02
C GLU A 54 -30.83 16.94 25.48
N LEU A 55 -32.07 16.56 25.82
CA LEU A 55 -32.59 16.61 27.19
C LEU A 55 -32.10 15.45 28.09
N ASN A 56 -31.27 14.55 27.57
CA ASN A 56 -30.77 13.35 28.27
C ASN A 56 -31.88 12.44 28.82
N ILE A 57 -32.99 12.29 28.07
CA ILE A 57 -34.13 11.47 28.48
C ILE A 57 -33.92 10.01 28.02
N PRO A 58 -34.10 9.01 28.89
CA PRO A 58 -34.02 7.61 28.50
C PRO A 58 -35.26 7.20 27.69
N ILE A 59 -35.18 7.36 26.36
CA ILE A 59 -36.29 7.11 25.42
C ILE A 59 -36.89 5.70 25.59
N ASN A 60 -36.05 4.67 25.79
CA ASN A 60 -36.52 3.29 25.97
C ASN A 60 -37.42 3.13 27.21
N GLU A 61 -37.09 3.79 28.33
CA GLU A 61 -37.93 3.76 29.53
C GLU A 61 -39.26 4.49 29.29
N LEU A 62 -39.23 5.56 28.49
CA LEU A 62 -40.42 6.33 28.13
C LEU A 62 -41.36 5.54 27.21
N ILE A 63 -40.80 4.77 26.26
CA ILE A 63 -41.53 3.81 25.42
C ILE A 63 -42.20 2.74 26.29
N ASP A 64 -41.45 2.14 27.22
CA ASP A 64 -41.96 1.08 28.09
C ASP A 64 -43.13 1.55 28.95
N GLU A 65 -43.02 2.73 29.57
CA GLU A 65 -44.08 3.27 30.41
C GLU A 65 -45.29 3.75 29.59
N THR A 66 -45.08 4.27 28.37
CA THR A 66 -46.17 4.61 27.43
C THR A 66 -46.93 3.36 26.99
N ASN A 67 -46.21 2.29 26.64
CA ASN A 67 -46.80 0.98 26.35
C ASN A 67 -47.58 0.43 27.54
N ARG A 68 -47.09 0.63 28.77
CA ARG A 68 -47.80 0.23 29.99
C ARG A 68 -49.11 1.00 30.16
N ILE A 69 -49.16 2.30 29.86
CA ILE A 69 -50.39 3.10 29.88
C ILE A 69 -51.37 2.54 28.86
N LEU A 70 -50.94 2.35 27.61
CA LEU A 70 -51.77 1.83 26.53
C LEU A 70 -52.28 0.41 26.80
N SER A 71 -51.49 -0.45 27.45
CA SER A 71 -51.89 -1.83 27.78
C SER A 71 -53.09 -1.93 28.73
N LYS A 72 -53.38 -0.87 29.50
CA LYS A 72 -54.50 -0.80 30.45
C LYS A 72 -55.81 -0.41 29.77
N LEU A 73 -55.76 0.05 28.52
CA LEU A 73 -56.95 0.44 27.77
C LEU A 73 -57.78 -0.79 27.36
N PRO A 74 -59.11 -0.67 27.23
CA PRO A 74 -59.97 -1.75 26.77
C PRO A 74 -59.59 -2.22 25.36
N LYS A 75 -59.46 -3.52 25.18
CA LYS A 75 -59.17 -4.14 23.89
C LYS A 75 -60.45 -4.64 23.24
N VAL A 76 -60.56 -4.49 21.93
CA VAL A 76 -61.73 -4.90 21.16
C VAL A 76 -61.58 -6.37 20.74
N SER A 77 -62.64 -7.17 20.92
CA SER A 77 -62.71 -8.54 20.40
C SER A 77 -63.50 -8.59 19.09
N GLY A 78 -62.84 -8.95 17.99
CA GLY A 78 -63.45 -9.10 16.66
C GLY A 78 -62.75 -8.27 15.58
N ASN A 79 -63.04 -8.56 14.30
CA ASN A 79 -62.50 -7.83 13.13
C ASN A 79 -63.28 -6.53 12.86
N SER A 80 -63.47 -5.67 13.87
CA SER A 80 -63.95 -4.30 13.62
C SER A 80 -62.75 -3.41 13.28
N SER A 81 -62.56 -3.13 12.00
CA SER A 81 -61.43 -2.36 11.45
C SER A 81 -61.62 -0.84 11.46
N GLN A 82 -62.71 -0.33 12.05
CA GLN A 82 -62.98 1.10 12.06
C GLN A 82 -62.31 1.78 13.26
N ILE A 83 -61.35 2.66 12.97
CA ILE A 83 -60.65 3.52 13.95
C ILE A 83 -61.47 4.81 14.12
N TYR A 84 -61.69 5.21 15.38
CA TYR A 84 -62.34 6.48 15.72
C TYR A 84 -61.33 7.43 16.36
N SER A 85 -61.21 8.65 15.82
CA SER A 85 -60.42 9.72 16.45
C SER A 85 -61.09 10.19 17.73
N THR A 86 -60.30 10.36 18.79
CA THR A 86 -60.78 10.98 20.03
C THR A 86 -60.69 12.51 19.93
N PRO A 87 -61.51 13.27 20.69
CA PRO A 87 -61.38 14.72 20.75
C PRO A 87 -59.97 15.20 21.12
N ARG A 88 -59.23 14.45 21.96
CA ARG A 88 -57.84 14.75 22.33
C ARG A 88 -56.90 14.67 21.13
N SER A 89 -56.98 13.59 20.36
CA SER A 89 -56.17 13.43 19.13
C SER A 89 -56.45 14.55 18.11
N GLU A 90 -57.71 14.97 17.96
CA GLU A 90 -58.09 16.09 17.08
C GLU A 90 -57.53 17.43 17.59
N ILE A 91 -57.57 17.66 18.92
CA ILE A 91 -56.99 18.85 19.54
C ILE A 91 -55.47 18.92 19.32
N ILE A 92 -54.75 17.80 19.43
CA ILE A 92 -53.31 17.74 19.18
C ILE A 92 -52.99 18.16 17.74
N ILE A 93 -53.75 17.64 16.77
CA ILE A 93 -53.58 17.98 15.36
C ILE A 93 -53.89 19.47 15.09
N GLN A 94 -54.93 20.00 15.74
CA GLN A 94 -55.27 21.42 15.61
C GLN A 94 -54.19 22.32 16.23
N ARG A 95 -53.69 21.97 17.42
CA ARG A 95 -52.62 22.70 18.12
C ARG A 95 -51.29 22.62 17.36
N SER A 96 -50.96 21.49 16.73
CA SER A 96 -49.74 21.41 15.93
C SER A 96 -49.78 22.34 14.72
N LYS A 97 -50.97 22.59 14.13
CA LYS A 97 -51.13 23.62 13.12
C LYS A 97 -50.92 25.03 13.68
N GLU A 98 -51.49 25.34 14.85
CA GLU A 98 -51.29 26.63 15.51
C GLU A 98 -49.81 26.88 15.84
N GLU A 99 -49.09 25.85 16.28
CA GLU A 99 -47.65 25.93 16.54
C GLU A 99 -46.83 26.12 15.26
N SER A 100 -47.15 25.42 14.17
CA SER A 100 -46.50 25.68 12.87
C SER A 100 -46.67 27.14 12.43
N GLN A 101 -47.86 27.71 12.62
CA GLN A 101 -48.12 29.11 12.29
C GLN A 101 -47.35 30.06 13.22
N ARG A 102 -47.24 29.73 14.51
CA ARG A 102 -46.48 30.53 15.49
C ARG A 102 -44.98 30.57 15.18
N LEU A 103 -44.43 29.46 14.69
CA LEU A 103 -43.04 29.34 14.26
C LEU A 103 -42.81 29.84 12.81
N ASN A 104 -43.86 30.32 12.14
CA ASN A 104 -43.86 30.78 10.74
C ASN A 104 -43.45 29.69 9.73
N ASP A 105 -43.89 28.46 9.96
CA ASP A 105 -43.68 27.32 9.09
C ASP A 105 -44.84 27.10 8.12
N GLU A 106 -44.52 26.61 6.92
CA GLU A 106 -45.50 26.35 5.86
C GLU A 106 -46.17 24.98 6.06
N PHE A 107 -45.42 23.99 6.57
CA PHE A 107 -45.89 22.63 6.84
C PHE A 107 -45.84 22.26 8.33
N ILE A 108 -46.71 21.35 8.76
CA ILE A 108 -46.72 20.79 10.11
C ILE A 108 -45.68 19.66 10.20
N GLY A 109 -44.53 19.95 10.79
CA GLY A 109 -43.52 18.97 11.17
C GLY A 109 -43.79 18.15 12.45
N SER A 110 -42.96 17.13 12.68
CA SER A 110 -43.03 16.23 13.83
C SER A 110 -42.77 16.93 15.18
N GLU A 111 -41.96 17.99 15.19
CA GLU A 111 -41.72 18.85 16.34
C GLU A 111 -43.00 19.57 16.80
N HIS A 112 -43.87 19.96 15.87
CA HIS A 112 -45.13 20.62 16.21
C HIS A 112 -46.11 19.65 16.86
N LEU A 113 -46.12 18.38 16.43
CA LEU A 113 -46.90 17.33 17.08
C LEU A 113 -46.41 17.08 18.51
N LEU A 114 -45.09 17.02 18.70
CA LEU A 114 -44.51 16.90 20.04
C LEU A 114 -44.90 18.07 20.94
N ILE A 115 -44.72 19.31 20.46
CA ILE A 115 -45.10 20.52 21.21
C ILE A 115 -46.58 20.51 21.56
N ALA A 116 -47.45 20.15 20.62
CA ALA A 116 -48.89 20.09 20.84
C ALA A 116 -49.27 19.08 21.93
N ILE A 117 -48.57 17.93 22.01
CA ILE A 117 -48.73 16.96 23.10
C ILE A 117 -48.24 17.53 24.43
N MET A 118 -47.11 18.25 24.45
CA MET A 118 -46.59 18.89 25.66
C MET A 118 -47.51 19.97 26.24
N GLN A 119 -48.44 20.50 25.43
CA GLN A 119 -49.46 21.45 25.86
C GLN A 119 -50.68 20.80 26.53
N GLU A 120 -50.75 19.47 26.63
CA GLU A 120 -51.78 18.83 27.46
C GLU A 120 -51.50 19.13 28.94
N THR A 121 -52.52 19.63 29.65
CA THR A 121 -52.42 20.04 31.06
C THR A 121 -52.96 19.01 32.03
N GLU A 122 -53.62 17.96 31.54
CA GLU A 122 -54.29 16.93 32.34
C GLU A 122 -54.16 15.56 31.66
N GLY A 123 -54.34 14.48 32.43
CA GLY A 123 -54.37 13.11 31.91
C GLY A 123 -53.13 12.28 32.22
N THR A 124 -53.16 11.02 31.80
CA THR A 124 -52.09 10.04 32.07
C THR A 124 -50.79 10.38 31.35
N LEU A 125 -50.90 10.95 30.15
CA LEU A 125 -49.76 11.37 29.35
C LEU A 125 -49.04 12.58 29.97
N HIS A 126 -49.78 13.59 30.43
CA HIS A 126 -49.24 14.74 31.17
C HIS A 126 -48.44 14.30 32.43
N ASN A 127 -48.99 13.35 33.20
CA ASN A 127 -48.33 12.81 34.38
C ASN A 127 -47.02 12.07 34.03
N LEU A 128 -47.00 11.35 32.90
CA LEU A 128 -45.81 10.65 32.40
C LEU A 128 -44.72 11.65 32.00
N ILE A 129 -45.07 12.64 31.18
CA ILE A 129 -44.16 13.68 30.69
C ILE A 129 -43.54 14.44 31.87
N THR A 130 -44.36 14.81 32.85
CA THR A 130 -43.92 15.50 34.08
C THR A 130 -42.97 14.62 34.93
N LYS A 131 -43.22 13.30 35.01
CA LYS A 131 -42.35 12.35 35.73
C LYS A 131 -40.94 12.28 35.14
N PHE A 132 -40.81 12.43 33.82
CA PHE A 132 -39.52 12.45 33.12
C PHE A 132 -38.91 13.86 33.02
N ASN A 133 -39.46 14.85 33.74
CA ASN A 133 -38.98 16.23 33.77
C ASN A 133 -38.94 16.91 32.38
N ILE A 134 -39.86 16.50 31.50
CA ILE A 134 -39.99 17.05 30.15
C ILE A 134 -40.94 18.25 30.25
N THR A 135 -40.40 19.47 30.14
CA THR A 135 -41.20 20.71 30.19
C THR A 135 -41.25 21.36 28.82
N LEU A 136 -42.33 22.11 28.56
CA LEU A 136 -42.48 22.87 27.31
C LEU A 136 -41.31 23.85 27.09
N GLU A 137 -40.78 24.44 28.17
CA GLU A 137 -39.63 25.36 28.12
C GLU A 137 -38.35 24.66 27.65
N ASN A 138 -38.02 23.51 28.25
CA ASN A 138 -36.83 22.74 27.88
C ASN A 138 -36.95 22.18 26.45
N VAL A 139 -38.15 21.78 26.02
CA VAL A 139 -38.41 21.35 24.63
C VAL A 139 -38.17 22.50 23.65
N TYR A 140 -38.57 23.74 23.96
CA TYR A 140 -38.25 24.89 23.11
C TYR A 140 -36.75 25.21 23.07
N GLN A 141 -36.04 25.07 24.20
CA GLN A 141 -34.59 25.29 24.24
C GLN A 141 -33.86 24.24 23.38
N ALA A 142 -34.22 22.97 23.51
CA ALA A 142 -33.66 21.90 22.68
C ALA A 142 -34.05 22.05 21.20
N LEU A 143 -35.30 22.45 20.91
CA LEU A 143 -35.71 22.73 19.54
C LEU A 143 -34.90 23.88 18.94
N GLN A 144 -34.61 24.93 19.71
CA GLN A 144 -33.79 26.04 19.24
C GLN A 144 -32.34 25.62 18.91
N SER A 145 -31.74 24.70 19.66
CA SER A 145 -30.40 24.19 19.35
C SER A 145 -30.39 23.30 18.11
N ILE A 146 -31.40 22.44 17.94
CA ILE A 146 -31.48 21.49 16.81
C ILE A 146 -31.90 22.17 15.50
N ARG A 147 -32.89 23.06 15.57
CA ARG A 147 -33.50 23.70 14.40
C ARG A 147 -32.89 25.05 14.06
N GLY A 148 -32.32 25.77 15.03
CA GLY A 148 -31.79 27.12 14.81
C GLY A 148 -32.85 28.09 14.24
N GLU A 149 -32.48 28.86 13.21
CA GLU A 149 -33.37 29.79 12.49
C GLU A 149 -34.13 29.15 11.31
N HIS A 150 -33.96 27.85 11.07
CA HIS A 150 -34.51 27.19 9.91
C HIS A 150 -36.04 27.04 10.01
N ARG A 151 -36.73 27.07 8.86
CA ARG A 151 -38.20 26.94 8.76
C ARG A 151 -38.56 25.71 7.94
N VAL A 152 -39.73 25.13 8.22
CA VAL A 152 -40.29 24.00 7.47
C VAL A 152 -41.02 24.56 6.24
N THR A 153 -40.27 24.74 5.15
CA THR A 153 -40.75 25.32 3.88
C THR A 153 -41.11 24.27 2.83
N ASP A 154 -40.76 23.01 3.06
CA ASP A 154 -41.04 21.84 2.21
C ASP A 154 -41.43 20.64 3.10
N GLN A 155 -42.20 19.70 2.57
CA GLN A 155 -42.52 18.41 3.18
C GLN A 155 -41.29 17.58 3.61
N ARG A 156 -40.10 17.81 3.03
CA ARG A 156 -38.84 17.12 3.37
C ARG A 156 -37.90 17.87 4.30
N SER A 157 -38.25 19.08 4.73
CA SER A 157 -37.34 19.98 5.47
C SER A 157 -36.73 19.35 6.72
N GLU A 158 -37.45 18.43 7.38
CA GLU A 158 -36.98 17.72 8.57
C GLU A 158 -35.78 16.77 8.32
N ASN A 159 -35.56 16.34 7.08
CA ASN A 159 -34.40 15.50 6.73
C ASN A 159 -33.09 16.29 6.71
N HIS A 160 -33.16 17.63 6.62
CA HIS A 160 -31.99 18.49 6.48
C HIS A 160 -31.39 18.95 7.81
N TYR A 161 -32.06 18.75 8.95
CA TYR A 161 -31.53 19.15 10.25
C TYR A 161 -30.34 18.27 10.69
N GLY A 162 -29.29 18.94 11.19
CA GLY A 162 -28.03 18.30 11.61
C GLY A 162 -27.30 17.56 10.49
N SER A 163 -27.45 18.01 9.24
CA SER A 163 -26.85 17.34 8.08
C SER A 163 -25.33 17.37 8.16
N LEU A 164 -24.75 18.47 8.62
CA LEU A 164 -23.32 18.61 8.77
C LEU A 164 -22.75 17.58 9.75
N GLU A 165 -23.38 17.36 10.91
CA GLU A 165 -22.92 16.35 11.88
C GLU A 165 -23.05 14.91 11.36
N LYS A 166 -24.05 14.64 10.51
CA LYS A 166 -24.24 13.31 9.89
C LYS A 166 -23.24 12.99 8.79
N TYR A 167 -22.81 14.00 8.03
CA TYR A 167 -21.99 13.82 6.82
C TYR A 167 -20.58 14.40 6.95
N SER A 168 -20.19 14.83 8.13
CA SER A 168 -18.83 15.29 8.42
C SER A 168 -18.30 14.74 9.74
N VAL A 169 -16.98 14.68 9.84
CA VAL A 169 -16.26 14.31 11.05
C VAL A 169 -15.62 15.55 11.64
N ASP A 170 -15.93 15.86 12.90
CA ASP A 170 -15.34 16.99 13.61
C ASP A 170 -13.93 16.64 14.12
N LEU A 171 -12.92 17.06 13.35
CA LEU A 171 -11.51 16.84 13.71
C LEU A 171 -11.13 17.62 14.97
N THR A 172 -11.74 18.78 15.22
CA THR A 172 -11.50 19.55 16.44
C THR A 172 -12.03 18.84 17.69
N GLN A 173 -13.16 18.15 17.59
CA GLN A 173 -13.70 17.31 18.66
C GLN A 173 -12.83 16.05 18.89
N LEU A 174 -12.37 15.41 17.81
CA LEU A 174 -11.43 14.29 17.90
C LEU A 174 -10.10 14.71 18.54
N ALA A 175 -9.60 15.91 18.22
CA ALA A 175 -8.41 16.48 18.84
C ALA A 175 -8.63 16.74 20.34
N ALA A 176 -9.77 17.34 20.71
CA ALA A 176 -10.12 17.64 22.11
C ALA A 176 -10.28 16.38 22.98
N SER A 177 -10.78 15.29 22.40
CA SER A 177 -10.88 13.98 23.07
C SER A 177 -9.56 13.21 23.12
N GLY A 178 -8.50 13.70 22.46
CA GLY A 178 -7.21 13.00 22.35
C GLY A 178 -7.26 11.77 21.45
N SER A 179 -8.23 11.70 20.52
CA SER A 179 -8.47 10.57 19.62
C SER A 179 -7.69 10.64 18.31
N LEU A 180 -7.17 11.82 17.91
CA LEU A 180 -6.33 11.97 16.72
C LEU A 180 -4.90 11.49 16.92
N ASP A 181 -4.27 10.97 15.86
CA ASP A 181 -2.87 10.58 15.87
C ASP A 181 -1.96 11.82 16.02
N PRO A 182 -0.85 11.71 16.76
CA PRO A 182 0.07 12.82 16.91
C PRO A 182 0.72 13.18 15.57
N VAL A 183 0.68 14.46 15.22
CA VAL A 183 1.24 14.96 13.96
C VAL A 183 2.68 15.39 14.17
N ILE A 184 3.62 14.74 13.47
CA ILE A 184 5.07 14.94 13.66
C ILE A 184 5.72 15.31 12.33
N GLY A 185 6.64 16.27 12.35
CA GLY A 185 7.44 16.63 11.18
C GLY A 185 6.68 17.37 10.07
N ARG A 186 5.51 17.94 10.38
CA ARG A 186 4.66 18.70 9.44
C ARG A 186 4.37 20.14 9.87
N ASP A 187 5.17 20.68 10.79
CA ASP A 187 4.97 22.02 11.36
C ASP A 187 4.99 23.13 10.30
N LEU A 188 5.85 23.00 9.29
CA LEU A 188 5.98 23.99 8.21
C LEU A 188 4.72 24.04 7.34
N GLU A 189 4.18 22.88 6.98
CA GLU A 189 2.98 22.74 6.18
C GLU A 189 1.74 23.22 6.94
N ILE A 190 1.59 22.84 8.21
CA ILE A 190 0.51 23.33 9.09
C ILE A 190 0.60 24.86 9.22
N LYS A 191 1.79 25.41 9.44
CA LYS A 191 2.01 26.87 9.51
C LYS A 191 1.65 27.57 8.19
N ARG A 192 2.01 26.99 7.04
CA ARG A 192 1.62 27.52 5.72
C ARG A 192 0.11 27.44 5.49
N ALA A 193 -0.54 26.38 5.97
CA ALA A 193 -2.00 26.24 5.90
C ALA A 193 -2.69 27.34 6.73
N MET A 194 -2.26 27.56 7.98
CA MET A 194 -2.74 28.66 8.82
C MET A 194 -2.53 30.03 8.15
N GLN A 195 -1.33 30.30 7.64
CA GLN A 195 -1.03 31.54 6.92
C GLN A 195 -1.95 31.74 5.72
N THR A 196 -2.27 30.67 5.00
CA THR A 196 -3.16 30.71 3.84
C THR A 196 -4.58 31.04 4.26
N LEU A 197 -5.12 30.38 5.30
CA LEU A 197 -6.48 30.61 5.80
C LEU A 197 -6.71 32.06 6.25
N LEU A 198 -5.67 32.76 6.67
CA LEU A 198 -5.72 34.17 7.10
C LEU A 198 -5.63 35.18 5.95
N ARG A 199 -5.40 34.75 4.71
CA ARG A 199 -5.29 35.68 3.57
C ARG A 199 -6.66 36.23 3.19
N LYS A 200 -6.67 37.44 2.61
CA LYS A 200 -7.87 38.01 1.98
C LYS A 200 -8.22 37.38 0.63
N THR A 201 -7.22 36.89 -0.09
CA THR A 201 -7.35 36.28 -1.42
C THR A 201 -6.50 35.02 -1.47
N LYS A 202 -6.93 34.01 -2.22
CA LYS A 202 -6.31 32.67 -2.20
C LYS A 202 -6.24 32.12 -0.77
N ASN A 203 -7.36 32.15 -0.08
CA ASN A 203 -7.50 31.85 1.36
C ASN A 203 -7.90 30.39 1.65
N ASN A 204 -7.87 29.54 0.62
CA ASN A 204 -8.13 28.10 0.75
C ASN A 204 -6.82 27.35 0.45
N PRO A 205 -6.16 26.73 1.44
CA PRO A 205 -4.99 25.89 1.19
C PRO A 205 -5.36 24.61 0.43
N VAL A 206 -4.53 24.21 -0.53
CA VAL A 206 -4.59 22.90 -1.17
C VAL A 206 -3.28 22.18 -0.94
N LEU A 207 -3.34 21.08 -0.20
CA LEU A 207 -2.22 20.18 0.07
C LEU A 207 -1.99 19.31 -1.16
N ILE A 208 -0.83 19.46 -1.79
CA ILE A 208 -0.47 18.77 -3.03
C ILE A 208 0.70 17.85 -2.76
N GLY A 209 0.49 16.55 -2.89
CA GLY A 209 1.52 15.53 -2.69
C GLY A 209 1.06 14.15 -3.15
N GLY A 210 1.98 13.18 -3.16
CA GLY A 210 1.63 11.79 -3.48
C GLY A 210 0.65 11.18 -2.47
N ALA A 211 0.09 10.02 -2.80
CA ALA A 211 -0.70 9.25 -1.83
C ALA A 211 0.22 8.76 -0.68
N GLY A 212 -0.29 8.71 0.55
CA GLY A 212 0.46 8.20 1.70
C GLY A 212 1.47 9.17 2.34
N VAL A 213 1.67 10.39 1.82
CA VAL A 213 2.64 11.35 2.43
C VAL A 213 2.13 12.02 3.72
N GLY A 214 0.89 11.76 4.15
CA GLY A 214 0.30 12.38 5.35
C GLY A 214 -0.38 13.74 5.09
N LYS A 215 -1.15 13.87 4.00
CA LYS A 215 -1.93 15.10 3.73
C LYS A 215 -3.04 15.29 4.78
N THR A 216 -3.77 14.23 5.13
CA THR A 216 -4.82 14.25 6.16
C THR A 216 -4.27 14.62 7.54
N ALA A 217 -3.07 14.13 7.88
CA ALA A 217 -2.38 14.48 9.12
C ALA A 217 -2.13 15.99 9.27
N ILE A 218 -1.97 16.74 8.17
CA ILE A 218 -1.82 18.21 8.25
C ILE A 218 -3.14 18.89 8.67
N ALA A 219 -4.28 18.36 8.22
CA ALA A 219 -5.60 18.87 8.62
C ALA A 219 -5.90 18.54 10.09
N GLU A 220 -5.56 17.32 10.52
CA GLU A 220 -5.61 16.91 11.92
C GLU A 220 -4.70 17.77 12.80
N GLY A 221 -3.48 18.07 12.33
CA GLY A 221 -2.53 18.93 13.04
C GLY A 221 -3.00 20.37 13.16
N LEU A 222 -3.75 20.89 12.17
CA LEU A 222 -4.43 22.18 12.29
C LEU A 222 -5.52 22.13 13.38
N ALA A 223 -6.32 21.07 13.41
CA ALA A 223 -7.36 20.90 14.44
C ALA A 223 -6.76 20.82 15.85
N GLU A 224 -5.66 20.05 16.00
CA GLU A 224 -4.91 19.95 17.25
C GLU A 224 -4.33 21.31 17.69
N ALA A 225 -3.76 22.08 16.77
CA ALA A 225 -3.25 23.42 17.05
C ALA A 225 -4.36 24.36 17.53
N ILE A 226 -5.55 24.31 16.91
CA ILE A 226 -6.71 25.13 17.33
C ILE A 226 -7.13 24.77 18.76
N VAL A 227 -7.24 23.48 19.09
CA VAL A 227 -7.62 23.01 20.43
C VAL A 227 -6.61 23.41 21.50
N LYS A 228 -5.31 23.32 21.19
CA LYS A 228 -4.23 23.75 22.10
C LYS A 228 -4.16 25.28 22.25
N GLY A 229 -4.79 26.03 21.36
CA GLY A 229 -4.67 27.49 21.29
C GLY A 229 -3.38 27.98 20.65
N ASP A 230 -2.63 27.08 19.98
CA ASP A 230 -1.39 27.37 19.25
C ASP A 230 -1.68 27.94 17.85
N VAL A 231 -2.67 28.84 17.76
CA VAL A 231 -3.11 29.49 16.52
C VAL A 231 -3.33 30.99 16.74
N PRO A 232 -3.25 31.81 15.68
CA PRO A 232 -3.63 33.23 15.73
C PRO A 232 -5.08 33.42 16.21
N GLU A 233 -5.36 34.59 16.82
CA GLU A 233 -6.67 34.91 17.40
C GLU A 233 -7.83 34.70 16.43
N GLU A 234 -7.64 34.99 15.14
CA GLU A 234 -8.68 34.86 14.11
C GLU A 234 -9.05 33.42 13.78
N LEU A 235 -8.21 32.44 14.15
CA LEU A 235 -8.45 31.00 14.01
C LEU A 235 -8.87 30.33 15.31
N LYS A 236 -8.81 31.04 16.45
CA LYS A 236 -9.29 30.48 17.72
C LYS A 236 -10.77 30.16 17.64
N ASN A 237 -11.17 29.09 18.31
CA ASN A 237 -12.56 28.59 18.38
C ASN A 237 -13.19 28.18 17.03
N ARG A 238 -12.42 28.16 15.94
CA ARG A 238 -12.92 27.61 14.67
C ARG A 238 -12.98 26.09 14.74
N LYS A 239 -13.95 25.51 14.05
CA LYS A 239 -14.08 24.06 13.91
C LYS A 239 -13.43 23.60 12.61
N VAL A 240 -12.78 22.43 12.63
CA VAL A 240 -12.28 21.77 11.42
C VAL A 240 -13.13 20.54 11.17
N LEU A 241 -13.90 20.55 10.08
CA LEU A 241 -14.84 19.48 9.75
C LEU A 241 -14.42 18.78 8.46
N ALA A 242 -14.15 17.49 8.51
CA ALA A 242 -13.82 16.68 7.34
C ALA A 242 -15.11 16.14 6.69
N ILE A 243 -15.38 16.46 5.43
CA ILE A 243 -16.54 15.92 4.72
C ILE A 243 -16.24 14.49 4.26
N ASP A 244 -17.13 13.55 4.59
CA ASP A 244 -17.06 12.19 4.08
C ASP A 244 -17.96 12.05 2.84
N MET A 245 -17.33 12.10 1.66
CA MET A 245 -18.03 11.93 0.39
C MET A 245 -18.69 10.55 0.26
N GLY A 246 -18.14 9.51 0.91
CA GLY A 246 -18.70 8.17 0.93
C GLY A 246 -20.06 8.13 1.63
N THR A 247 -20.20 8.79 2.78
CA THR A 247 -21.48 8.87 3.50
C THR A 247 -22.56 9.64 2.73
N LEU A 248 -22.17 10.69 2.00
CA LEU A 248 -23.10 11.45 1.17
C LEU A 248 -23.68 10.61 0.02
N VAL A 249 -22.84 9.75 -0.57
CA VAL A 249 -23.24 8.82 -1.65
C VAL A 249 -23.99 7.61 -1.11
N ALA A 250 -23.59 7.11 0.06
CA ALA A 250 -24.20 5.93 0.68
C ALA A 250 -25.71 6.13 0.88
N GLY A 251 -26.50 5.18 0.38
CA GLY A 251 -27.95 5.23 0.48
C GLY A 251 -28.62 6.29 -0.41
N SER A 252 -27.90 6.93 -1.34
CA SER A 252 -28.54 7.69 -2.44
C SER A 252 -28.85 6.74 -3.60
N LYS A 253 -30.13 6.62 -3.98
CA LYS A 253 -30.53 5.82 -5.16
C LYS A 253 -30.46 6.64 -6.44
N PHE A 254 -30.53 7.95 -6.31
CA PHE A 254 -30.56 8.90 -7.41
C PHE A 254 -29.58 10.04 -7.16
N ARG A 255 -28.96 10.53 -8.23
CA ARG A 255 -28.02 11.67 -8.19
C ARG A 255 -28.61 12.93 -7.54
N GLY A 256 -29.92 13.17 -7.69
CA GLY A 256 -30.61 14.31 -7.08
C GLY A 256 -30.59 14.27 -5.54
N GLU A 257 -30.69 13.10 -4.92
CA GLU A 257 -30.65 12.96 -3.45
C GLU A 257 -29.26 13.31 -2.90
N PHE A 258 -28.21 12.93 -3.61
CA PHE A 258 -26.84 13.35 -3.27
C PHE A 258 -26.68 14.87 -3.34
N GLU A 259 -27.15 15.49 -4.43
CA GLU A 259 -27.06 16.95 -4.60
C GLU A 259 -27.85 17.68 -3.51
N GLU A 260 -29.01 17.15 -3.10
CA GLU A 260 -29.84 17.69 -2.02
C GLU A 260 -29.14 17.60 -0.66
N ARG A 261 -28.52 16.46 -0.33
CA ARG A 261 -27.72 16.29 0.90
C ARG A 261 -26.53 17.23 0.95
N LEU A 262 -25.77 17.32 -0.15
CA LEU A 262 -24.65 18.24 -0.25
C LEU A 262 -25.11 19.70 -0.12
N LYS A 263 -26.30 20.04 -0.62
CA LYS A 263 -26.87 21.37 -0.51
C LYS A 263 -27.14 21.73 0.95
N ALA A 264 -27.77 20.81 1.69
CA ALA A 264 -28.05 21.00 3.11
C ALA A 264 -26.76 21.24 3.91
N VAL A 265 -25.74 20.40 3.70
CA VAL A 265 -24.41 20.56 4.33
C VAL A 265 -23.79 21.93 3.99
N MET A 266 -23.83 22.32 2.71
CA MET A 266 -23.29 23.60 2.25
C MET A 266 -24.03 24.80 2.82
N ASP A 267 -25.36 24.74 2.97
CA ASP A 267 -26.16 25.83 3.52
C ASP A 267 -25.94 26.00 5.03
N GLU A 268 -25.69 24.90 5.76
CA GLU A 268 -25.28 24.92 7.16
C GLU A 268 -23.89 25.57 7.34
N ILE A 269 -22.92 25.20 6.48
CA ILE A 269 -21.58 25.81 6.50
C ILE A 269 -21.63 27.32 6.22
N LYS A 270 -22.46 27.76 5.26
CA LYS A 270 -22.66 29.19 4.98
C LYS A 270 -23.25 29.93 6.18
N SER A 271 -24.18 29.30 6.89
CA SER A 271 -24.85 29.87 8.06
C SER A 271 -23.90 30.07 9.24
N ALA A 272 -22.84 29.25 9.33
CA ALA A 272 -21.78 29.37 10.33
C ALA A 272 -20.81 30.55 10.10
N LYS A 273 -21.01 31.39 9.06
CA LYS A 273 -20.30 32.67 8.84
C LYS A 273 -18.77 32.62 9.01
N GLY A 274 -18.14 31.51 8.60
CA GLY A 274 -16.68 31.35 8.61
C GLY A 274 -16.07 30.79 9.90
N GLU A 275 -16.90 30.36 10.86
CA GLU A 275 -16.46 29.62 12.04
C GLU A 275 -16.00 28.18 11.71
N ILE A 276 -16.42 27.66 10.55
CA ILE A 276 -16.10 26.31 10.08
C ILE A 276 -15.04 26.37 8.98
N ILE A 277 -13.99 25.58 9.16
CA ILE A 277 -13.01 25.24 8.13
C ILE A 277 -13.32 23.84 7.64
N VAL A 278 -13.66 23.70 6.37
CA VAL A 278 -14.01 22.41 5.79
C VAL A 278 -12.76 21.72 5.24
N PHE A 279 -12.47 20.50 5.69
CA PHE A 279 -11.47 19.65 5.06
C PHE A 279 -12.13 18.75 4.01
N ILE A 280 -11.57 18.73 2.80
CA ILE A 280 -12.02 17.91 1.69
C ILE A 280 -10.83 17.10 1.20
N ASP A 281 -10.83 15.81 1.53
CA ASP A 281 -9.89 14.89 0.91
C ASP A 281 -10.27 14.65 -0.55
N GLU A 282 -9.28 14.41 -1.40
CA GLU A 282 -9.46 14.26 -2.84
C GLU A 282 -10.33 15.36 -3.46
N ILE A 283 -10.05 16.62 -3.15
CA ILE A 283 -10.91 17.77 -3.53
C ILE A 283 -11.26 17.81 -5.03
N HIS A 284 -10.40 17.24 -5.89
CA HIS A 284 -10.63 17.14 -7.34
C HIS A 284 -11.90 16.35 -7.70
N THR A 285 -12.33 15.39 -6.86
CA THR A 285 -13.58 14.63 -7.05
C THR A 285 -14.80 15.54 -7.03
N VAL A 286 -14.74 16.60 -6.22
CA VAL A 286 -15.87 17.50 -5.98
C VAL A 286 -15.88 18.69 -6.96
N VAL A 287 -14.73 19.09 -7.50
CA VAL A 287 -14.61 20.25 -8.42
C VAL A 287 -14.36 19.89 -9.90
N GLY A 288 -13.97 18.65 -10.20
CA GLY A 288 -13.41 18.24 -11.50
C GLY A 288 -14.31 17.39 -12.40
N ALA A 289 -15.45 16.87 -11.93
CA ALA A 289 -16.25 15.85 -12.63
C ALA A 289 -17.22 16.38 -13.72
N GLY A 290 -16.89 17.51 -14.35
CA GLY A 290 -17.82 18.23 -15.22
C GLY A 290 -17.90 17.83 -16.69
N ALA A 291 -17.21 16.78 -17.20
CA ALA A 291 -17.24 16.54 -18.67
C ALA A 291 -16.98 15.13 -19.21
N ALA A 292 -16.43 14.18 -18.47
CA ALA A 292 -16.22 12.83 -18.99
C ALA A 292 -16.11 11.85 -17.82
N GLU A 293 -16.80 10.71 -17.93
CA GLU A 293 -16.77 9.57 -16.99
C GLU A 293 -17.59 9.73 -15.70
N GLY A 294 -18.91 9.87 -15.80
CA GLY A 294 -19.87 9.34 -14.81
C GLY A 294 -19.77 9.77 -13.34
N GLY A 295 -18.87 10.71 -13.01
CA GLY A 295 -18.60 11.17 -11.66
C GLY A 295 -19.71 12.08 -11.12
N ILE A 296 -19.69 12.20 -9.80
CA ILE A 296 -20.63 13.01 -9.02
C ILE A 296 -20.32 14.51 -9.27
N ASP A 297 -21.25 15.26 -9.86
CA ASP A 297 -21.00 16.66 -10.25
C ASP A 297 -21.46 17.65 -9.16
N ALA A 298 -20.67 17.75 -8.10
CA ALA A 298 -20.84 18.75 -7.04
C ALA A 298 -20.31 20.15 -7.44
N SER A 299 -19.65 20.24 -8.59
CA SER A 299 -18.91 21.42 -9.07
C SER A 299 -19.80 22.66 -9.16
N ASN A 300 -21.04 22.49 -9.64
CA ASN A 300 -21.99 23.59 -9.84
C ASN A 300 -22.43 24.26 -8.53
N MET A 301 -22.34 23.56 -7.41
CA MET A 301 -22.72 24.08 -6.10
C MET A 301 -21.54 24.65 -5.32
N MET A 302 -20.38 23.99 -5.40
CA MET A 302 -19.18 24.41 -4.67
C MET A 302 -18.44 25.59 -5.32
N LYS A 303 -18.33 25.63 -6.65
CA LYS A 303 -17.63 26.72 -7.35
C LYS A 303 -18.19 28.10 -7.00
N PRO A 304 -19.52 28.33 -6.97
CA PRO A 304 -20.05 29.64 -6.58
C PRO A 304 -19.79 30.00 -5.11
N ALA A 305 -19.89 29.04 -4.19
CA ALA A 305 -19.66 29.27 -2.76
C ALA A 305 -18.18 29.63 -2.47
N LEU A 306 -17.25 28.91 -3.12
CA LEU A 306 -15.81 29.20 -3.08
C LEU A 306 -15.50 30.55 -3.74
N ALA A 307 -16.11 30.84 -4.89
CA ALA A 307 -15.90 32.09 -5.60
C ALA A 307 -16.39 33.30 -4.79
N ARG A 308 -17.52 33.19 -4.07
CA ARG A 308 -18.04 34.25 -3.20
C ARG A 308 -17.33 34.35 -1.85
N GLY A 309 -16.50 33.36 -1.49
CA GLY A 309 -15.81 33.31 -0.20
C GLY A 309 -16.74 32.94 0.96
N GLU A 310 -17.90 32.36 0.66
CA GLU A 310 -18.87 31.85 1.64
C GLU A 310 -18.42 30.51 2.23
N LEU A 311 -17.58 29.78 1.49
CA LEU A 311 -16.96 28.53 1.92
C LEU A 311 -15.45 28.75 2.08
N GLN A 312 -14.95 28.47 3.29
CA GLN A 312 -13.51 28.35 3.55
C GLN A 312 -13.15 26.88 3.73
N CYS A 313 -12.18 26.39 2.96
CA CYS A 313 -11.80 24.98 2.99
C CYS A 313 -10.29 24.75 2.87
N MET A 314 -9.86 23.58 3.34
CA MET A 314 -8.57 22.96 3.08
C MET A 314 -8.81 21.74 2.19
N GLY A 315 -8.20 21.72 1.01
CA GLY A 315 -8.27 20.58 0.09
C GLY A 315 -7.00 19.73 0.14
N ALA A 316 -7.12 18.43 -0.15
CA ALA A 316 -5.98 17.56 -0.44
C ALA A 316 -6.13 16.93 -1.84
N THR A 317 -5.05 16.83 -2.59
CA THR A 317 -5.06 16.23 -3.94
C THR A 317 -3.66 15.83 -4.41
N THR A 318 -3.56 15.14 -5.55
CA THR A 318 -2.27 14.86 -6.20
C THR A 318 -1.85 15.99 -7.14
N VAL A 319 -0.57 16.03 -7.50
CA VAL A 319 -0.01 17.03 -8.44
C VAL A 319 -0.73 16.99 -9.79
N ASN A 320 -1.03 15.78 -10.28
CA ASN A 320 -1.66 15.58 -11.59
C ASN A 320 -3.10 16.08 -11.61
N GLU A 321 -3.87 15.78 -10.58
CA GLU A 321 -5.26 16.24 -10.44
C GLU A 321 -5.35 17.74 -10.23
N TYR A 322 -4.46 18.32 -9.41
CA TYR A 322 -4.39 19.77 -9.23
C TYR A 322 -4.21 20.50 -10.57
N ARG A 323 -3.22 20.07 -11.37
CA ARG A 323 -2.94 20.62 -12.70
C ARG A 323 -4.12 20.44 -13.66
N LYS A 324 -4.80 19.30 -13.59
CA LYS A 324 -5.90 18.96 -14.51
C LYS A 324 -7.19 19.73 -14.19
N TYR A 325 -7.55 19.84 -12.91
CA TYR A 325 -8.89 20.27 -12.50
C TYR A 325 -8.94 21.62 -11.77
N ILE A 326 -7.87 22.05 -11.10
CA ILE A 326 -7.88 23.26 -10.26
C ILE A 326 -7.10 24.40 -10.92
N GLU A 327 -5.86 24.13 -11.37
CA GLU A 327 -4.97 25.15 -11.95
C GLU A 327 -5.50 25.70 -13.28
N LYS A 328 -6.16 24.85 -14.08
CA LYS A 328 -6.76 25.26 -15.36
C LYS A 328 -8.06 26.04 -15.21
N ASP A 329 -8.73 25.96 -14.05
CA ASP A 329 -9.99 26.66 -13.81
C ASP A 329 -9.73 28.03 -13.18
N SER A 330 -9.94 29.08 -13.96
CA SER A 330 -9.67 30.46 -13.54
C SER A 330 -10.50 30.92 -12.31
N ALA A 331 -11.65 30.31 -12.02
CA ALA A 331 -12.44 30.63 -10.84
C ALA A 331 -11.81 30.04 -9.57
N LEU A 332 -11.31 28.80 -9.66
CA LEU A 332 -10.71 28.08 -8.55
C LEU A 332 -9.28 28.53 -8.26
N GLU A 333 -8.48 28.80 -9.29
CA GLU A 333 -7.08 29.24 -9.19
C GLU A 333 -6.93 30.55 -8.37
N ARG A 334 -7.96 31.39 -8.38
CA ARG A 334 -8.02 32.65 -7.61
C ARG A 334 -8.44 32.48 -6.15
N ARG A 335 -8.84 31.28 -5.75
CA ARG A 335 -9.32 30.95 -4.39
C ARG A 335 -8.41 29.98 -3.67
N PHE A 336 -7.70 29.13 -4.42
CA PHE A 336 -6.79 28.14 -3.87
C PHE A 336 -5.33 28.60 -3.88
N GLN A 337 -4.60 28.26 -2.82
CA GLN A 337 -3.15 28.40 -2.72
C GLN A 337 -2.53 26.99 -2.60
N PRO A 338 -1.64 26.59 -3.53
CA PRO A 338 -0.96 25.32 -3.44
C PRO A 338 0.06 25.30 -2.29
N ILE A 339 0.08 24.20 -1.54
CA ILE A 339 1.08 23.86 -0.52
C ILE A 339 1.62 22.47 -0.89
N MET A 340 2.90 22.41 -1.28
CA MET A 340 3.55 21.16 -1.61
C MET A 340 3.83 20.36 -0.34
N VAL A 341 3.46 19.08 -0.35
CA VAL A 341 3.71 18.11 0.71
C VAL A 341 4.60 17.02 0.12
N GLU A 342 5.87 17.06 0.50
CA GLU A 342 6.89 16.12 0.00
C GLU A 342 6.92 14.85 0.85
N GLU A 343 7.42 13.77 0.27
CA GLU A 343 7.74 12.54 1.00
C GLU A 343 8.76 12.88 2.11
N PRO A 344 8.52 12.47 3.37
CA PRO A 344 9.43 12.77 4.46
C PRO A 344 10.77 12.05 4.26
N THR A 345 11.83 12.62 4.83
CA THR A 345 13.13 11.96 4.89
C THR A 345 13.03 10.69 5.75
N SER A 346 14.00 9.77 5.60
CA SER A 346 14.03 8.55 6.41
C SER A 346 14.09 8.85 7.92
N GLU A 347 14.82 9.90 8.32
CA GLU A 347 14.89 10.34 9.72
C GLU A 347 13.54 10.86 10.21
N THR A 348 12.91 11.75 9.45
CA THR A 348 11.59 12.30 9.79
C THR A 348 10.52 11.21 9.82
N ALA A 349 10.57 10.23 8.91
CA ALA A 349 9.65 9.10 8.90
C ALA A 349 9.85 8.20 10.14
N ILE A 350 11.08 7.98 10.58
CA ILE A 350 11.36 7.27 11.84
C ILE A 350 10.73 8.03 13.01
N ASP A 351 10.91 9.34 13.10
CA ASP A 351 10.31 10.16 14.16
C ASP A 351 8.78 10.11 14.15
N MET A 352 8.17 10.15 12.97
CA MET A 352 6.73 9.97 12.79
C MET A 352 6.27 8.61 13.34
N LEU A 353 6.91 7.51 12.92
CA LEU A 353 6.56 6.17 13.41
C LEU A 353 6.82 6.00 14.91
N MET A 354 7.87 6.63 15.46
CA MET A 354 8.16 6.63 16.89
C MET A 354 7.08 7.33 17.70
N GLY A 355 6.45 8.39 17.15
CA GLY A 355 5.30 9.01 17.79
C GLY A 355 4.00 8.23 17.68
N LEU A 356 3.82 7.48 16.57
CA LEU A 356 2.68 6.58 16.39
C LEU A 356 2.80 5.29 17.21
N LYS A 357 4.03 4.87 17.55
CA LYS A 357 4.35 3.62 18.26
C LYS A 357 3.44 3.35 19.47
N PRO A 358 3.23 4.26 20.44
CA PRO A 358 2.42 3.96 21.62
C PRO A 358 0.96 3.61 21.29
N ARG A 359 0.41 4.17 20.22
CA ARG A 359 -0.95 3.87 19.77
C ARG A 359 -1.06 2.49 19.15
N TYR A 360 -0.13 2.12 18.28
CA TYR A 360 -0.07 0.76 17.71
C TYR A 360 0.19 -0.30 18.77
N GLU A 361 1.09 -0.02 19.73
CA GLU A 361 1.34 -0.90 20.89
C GLU A 361 0.06 -1.13 21.71
N SER A 362 -0.68 -0.05 22.02
CA SER A 362 -1.95 -0.13 22.74
C SER A 362 -3.04 -0.87 21.95
N HIS A 363 -3.19 -0.53 20.67
CA HIS A 363 -4.20 -1.11 19.78
C HIS A 363 -4.01 -2.62 19.62
N HIS A 364 -2.77 -3.05 19.35
CA HIS A 364 -2.42 -4.45 19.11
C HIS A 364 -2.07 -5.23 20.38
N LYS A 365 -1.87 -4.53 21.51
CA LYS A 365 -1.40 -5.11 22.77
C LYS A 365 -0.05 -5.82 22.61
N VAL A 366 0.83 -5.24 21.80
CA VAL A 366 2.20 -5.71 21.56
C VAL A 366 3.19 -4.61 21.92
N THR A 367 4.46 -4.95 22.03
CA THR A 367 5.57 -3.99 22.14
C THR A 367 6.31 -3.91 20.81
N ILE A 368 6.76 -2.74 20.40
CA ILE A 368 7.47 -2.53 19.13
C ILE A 368 8.90 -2.12 19.43
N GLU A 369 9.90 -2.82 18.88
CA GLU A 369 11.30 -2.41 19.02
C GLU A 369 11.59 -1.18 18.14
N ASP A 370 12.41 -0.27 18.66
CA ASP A 370 12.83 0.92 17.92
C ASP A 370 13.60 0.54 16.64
N ASP A 371 14.38 -0.53 16.72
CA ASP A 371 15.10 -1.06 15.56
C ASP A 371 14.13 -1.68 14.53
N ALA A 372 12.98 -2.22 14.95
CA ALA A 372 11.96 -2.68 14.01
C ALA A 372 11.36 -1.52 13.20
N ILE A 373 11.16 -0.35 13.82
CA ILE A 373 10.72 0.88 13.13
C ILE A 373 11.76 1.34 12.11
N LYS A 374 13.04 1.40 12.51
CA LYS A 374 14.14 1.75 11.59
C LYS A 374 14.19 0.78 10.41
N THR A 375 14.08 -0.53 10.68
CA THR A 375 14.04 -1.56 9.66
C THR A 375 12.84 -1.41 8.74
N ALA A 376 11.64 -1.11 9.25
CA ALA A 376 10.45 -0.87 8.44
C ALA A 376 10.64 0.31 7.49
N VAL A 377 11.19 1.44 7.96
CA VAL A 377 11.47 2.61 7.10
C VAL A 377 12.53 2.28 6.05
N ASN A 378 13.65 1.66 6.45
CA ASN A 378 14.77 1.38 5.54
C ASN A 378 14.41 0.34 4.48
N LEU A 379 13.80 -0.78 4.87
CA LEU A 379 13.43 -1.83 3.94
C LEU A 379 12.25 -1.42 3.05
N SER A 380 11.24 -0.73 3.58
CA SER A 380 10.14 -0.22 2.75
C SER A 380 10.62 0.78 1.70
N LYS A 381 11.56 1.67 2.06
CA LYS A 381 12.18 2.59 1.10
C LYS A 381 12.92 1.87 -0.01
N ARG A 382 13.60 0.77 0.31
CA ARG A 382 14.42 0.00 -0.63
C ARG A 382 13.62 -0.93 -1.52
N TYR A 383 12.62 -1.62 -0.97
CA TYR A 383 11.92 -2.72 -1.65
C TYR A 383 10.47 -2.37 -2.06
N LEU A 384 9.86 -1.32 -1.48
CA LEU A 384 8.49 -0.87 -1.81
C LEU A 384 8.54 0.51 -2.47
N THR A 385 8.97 0.54 -3.72
CA THR A 385 9.19 1.79 -4.49
C THR A 385 7.90 2.43 -5.00
N GLU A 386 6.83 1.66 -5.16
CA GLU A 386 5.54 2.15 -5.68
C GLU A 386 4.71 2.94 -4.64
N ARG A 387 5.12 2.90 -3.37
CA ARG A 387 4.48 3.63 -2.26
C ARG A 387 5.47 4.62 -1.65
N LEU A 388 4.92 5.65 -1.01
CA LEU A 388 5.71 6.72 -0.38
C LEU A 388 5.71 6.58 1.14
N LEU A 389 6.76 7.10 1.78
CA LEU A 389 6.79 7.29 3.23
C LEU A 389 5.80 8.39 3.67
N PRO A 390 5.30 8.35 4.92
CA PRO A 390 5.52 7.30 5.92
C PRO A 390 4.61 6.07 5.78
N ASP A 391 3.55 6.15 4.98
CA ASP A 391 2.47 5.16 4.83
C ASP A 391 2.96 3.71 4.69
N LYS A 392 3.86 3.43 3.73
CA LYS A 392 4.39 2.08 3.53
C LYS A 392 5.13 1.48 4.74
N ALA A 393 5.71 2.32 5.60
CA ALA A 393 6.39 1.86 6.80
C ALA A 393 5.40 1.66 7.96
N VAL A 394 4.37 2.51 8.04
CA VAL A 394 3.25 2.35 8.98
C VAL A 394 2.52 1.02 8.70
N ASP A 395 2.21 0.74 7.44
CA ASP A 395 1.58 -0.52 7.01
C ASP A 395 2.39 -1.75 7.47
N LEU A 396 3.71 -1.76 7.27
CA LEU A 396 4.56 -2.87 7.68
C LEU A 396 4.56 -3.09 9.20
N ILE A 397 4.53 -2.00 9.98
CA ILE A 397 4.49 -2.08 11.44
C ILE A 397 3.13 -2.59 11.90
N ASP A 398 2.04 -2.10 11.30
CA ASP A 398 0.67 -2.51 11.62
C ASP A 398 0.46 -4.00 11.32
N GLU A 399 0.88 -4.45 10.14
CA GLU A 399 0.78 -5.84 9.72
C GLU A 399 1.64 -6.76 10.60
N ALA A 400 2.87 -6.35 10.94
CA ALA A 400 3.72 -7.12 11.84
C ALA A 400 3.14 -7.22 13.25
N ALA A 401 2.58 -6.12 13.77
CA ALA A 401 1.94 -6.09 15.08
C ALA A 401 0.69 -6.99 15.12
N SER A 402 -0.15 -6.92 14.08
CA SER A 402 -1.34 -7.76 13.92
C SER A 402 -0.98 -9.24 13.80
N LYS A 403 0.02 -9.58 12.97
CA LYS A 403 0.51 -10.95 12.79
C LYS A 403 1.01 -11.55 14.10
N ILE A 404 1.85 -10.84 14.84
CA ILE A 404 2.35 -11.30 16.15
C ILE A 404 1.20 -11.48 17.16
N ARG A 405 0.20 -10.59 17.14
CA ARG A 405 -0.98 -10.74 18.00
C ARG A 405 -1.76 -12.01 17.65
N ILE A 406 -2.02 -12.26 16.38
CA ILE A 406 -2.74 -13.45 15.91
C ILE A 406 -1.96 -14.72 16.24
N ASP A 407 -0.66 -14.73 15.90
CA ASP A 407 0.22 -15.88 16.13
C ASP A 407 0.33 -16.19 17.62
N SER A 408 0.41 -15.16 18.47
CA SER A 408 0.43 -15.35 19.92
C SER A 408 -0.85 -15.99 20.44
N GLN A 409 -2.03 -15.59 19.94
CA GLN A 409 -3.32 -16.16 20.34
C GLN A 409 -3.58 -17.53 19.71
N SER A 410 -2.80 -17.91 18.71
CA SER A 410 -2.97 -19.16 18.01
C SER A 410 -2.35 -20.31 18.81
N MET A 411 -3.07 -21.42 18.92
CA MET A 411 -2.47 -22.64 19.46
C MET A 411 -1.31 -23.09 18.56
N PRO A 412 -0.17 -23.53 19.13
CA PRO A 412 0.93 -24.12 18.38
C PRO A 412 0.45 -25.15 17.37
N ILE A 413 1.15 -25.25 16.24
CA ILE A 413 0.79 -26.15 15.13
C ILE A 413 0.61 -27.58 15.63
N ASP A 414 1.53 -28.08 16.46
CA ASP A 414 1.47 -29.43 17.05
C ASP A 414 0.18 -29.66 17.87
N LEU A 415 -0.29 -28.65 18.62
CA LEU A 415 -1.53 -28.75 19.39
C LEU A 415 -2.77 -28.68 18.49
N LYS A 416 -2.75 -27.86 17.43
CA LYS A 416 -3.81 -27.84 16.41
C LYS A 416 -3.89 -29.17 15.65
N GLU A 417 -2.76 -29.80 15.37
CA GLU A 417 -2.72 -31.12 14.72
C GLU A 417 -3.27 -32.21 15.62
N LYS A 418 -2.87 -32.24 16.91
CA LYS A 418 -3.45 -33.15 17.91
C LYS A 418 -4.96 -32.95 18.07
N GLU A 419 -5.44 -31.70 18.07
CA GLU A 419 -6.87 -31.40 18.14
C GLU A 419 -7.63 -31.93 16.90
N LYS A 420 -7.08 -31.76 15.69
CA LYS A 420 -7.63 -32.34 14.46
C LYS A 420 -7.61 -33.87 14.49
N GLU A 421 -6.54 -34.46 15.00
CA GLU A 421 -6.42 -35.92 15.15
C GLU A 421 -7.49 -36.47 16.10
N ILE A 422 -7.71 -35.82 17.24
CA ILE A 422 -8.79 -36.15 18.19
C ILE A 422 -10.16 -36.09 17.50
N GLN A 423 -10.43 -35.05 16.71
CA GLN A 423 -11.68 -34.90 15.94
C GLN A 423 -11.84 -36.01 14.88
N HIS A 424 -10.76 -36.36 14.16
CA HIS A 424 -10.79 -37.48 13.23
C HIS A 424 -11.03 -38.82 13.92
N MET A 425 -10.44 -39.03 15.09
CA MET A 425 -10.67 -40.24 15.89
C MET A 425 -12.11 -40.31 16.41
N LEU A 426 -12.72 -39.19 16.83
CA LEU A 426 -14.14 -39.10 17.19
C LEU A 426 -15.05 -39.54 16.04
N ASN A 427 -14.85 -38.97 14.86
CA ASN A 427 -15.67 -39.31 13.69
C ASN A 427 -15.51 -40.79 13.29
N ARG A 428 -14.30 -41.36 13.43
CA ARG A 428 -14.04 -42.78 13.17
C ARG A 428 -14.64 -43.70 14.23
N GLU A 429 -14.61 -43.30 15.51
CA GLU A 429 -15.27 -43.97 16.63
C GLU A 429 -16.79 -44.07 16.37
N GLU A 430 -17.42 -42.94 16.03
CA GLU A 430 -18.87 -42.89 15.72
C GLU A 430 -19.24 -43.71 14.49
N ALA A 431 -18.47 -43.63 13.41
CA ALA A 431 -18.70 -44.41 12.20
C ALA A 431 -18.60 -45.94 12.45
N ALA A 432 -17.60 -46.38 13.23
CA ALA A 432 -17.46 -47.79 13.60
C ALA A 432 -18.63 -48.27 14.49
N ALA A 433 -19.07 -47.44 15.44
CA ALA A 433 -20.22 -47.74 16.29
C ALA A 433 -21.53 -47.85 15.48
N GLN A 434 -21.76 -46.95 14.52
CA GLN A 434 -22.93 -46.99 13.64
C GLN A 434 -22.95 -48.23 12.73
N GLN A 435 -21.79 -48.76 12.35
CA GLN A 435 -21.63 -49.98 11.56
C GLN A 435 -21.76 -51.28 12.39
N GLY A 436 -21.93 -51.17 13.71
CA GLY A 436 -22.04 -52.32 14.62
C GLY A 436 -20.70 -52.97 14.99
N ASP A 437 -19.58 -52.34 14.65
CA ASP A 437 -18.23 -52.82 14.98
C ASP A 437 -17.77 -52.20 16.32
N TYR A 438 -18.36 -52.71 17.41
CA TYR A 438 -18.16 -52.18 18.76
C TYR A 438 -16.75 -52.39 19.31
N GLU A 439 -16.06 -53.44 18.86
CA GLU A 439 -14.68 -53.75 19.29
C GLU A 439 -13.71 -52.69 18.74
N LYS A 440 -13.81 -52.39 17.45
CA LYS A 440 -13.01 -51.34 16.80
C LYS A 440 -13.33 -49.95 17.33
N ALA A 441 -14.60 -49.66 17.64
CA ALA A 441 -14.97 -48.40 18.28
C ALA A 441 -14.33 -48.24 19.67
N ALA A 442 -14.26 -49.32 20.47
CA ALA A 442 -13.63 -49.30 21.78
C ALA A 442 -12.10 -49.11 21.72
N GLU A 443 -11.43 -49.71 20.73
CA GLU A 443 -10.00 -49.49 20.48
C GLU A 443 -9.69 -48.03 20.13
N ILE A 444 -10.43 -47.45 19.17
CA ILE A 444 -10.26 -46.06 18.74
C ILE A 444 -10.52 -45.10 19.91
N LYS A 445 -11.54 -45.36 20.71
CA LYS A 445 -11.85 -44.58 21.91
C LYS A 445 -10.70 -44.57 22.91
N THR A 446 -10.06 -45.71 23.13
CA THR A 446 -8.95 -45.85 24.08
C THR A 446 -7.74 -45.01 23.63
N ILE A 447 -7.37 -45.11 22.36
CA ILE A 447 -6.28 -44.33 21.76
C ILE A 447 -6.61 -42.84 21.81
N ARG A 448 -7.85 -42.45 21.45
CA ARG A 448 -8.29 -41.06 21.51
C ARG A 448 -8.17 -40.47 22.91
N ILE A 449 -8.58 -41.20 23.94
CA ILE A 449 -8.47 -40.73 25.34
C ILE A 449 -7.00 -40.48 25.72
N GLN A 450 -6.07 -41.34 25.28
CA GLN A 450 -4.64 -41.14 25.52
C GLN A 450 -4.11 -39.88 24.82
N VAL A 451 -4.44 -39.70 23.53
CA VAL A 451 -4.04 -38.50 22.76
C VAL A 451 -4.66 -37.24 23.36
N GLN A 452 -5.90 -37.32 23.86
CA GLN A 452 -6.60 -36.20 24.49
C GLN A 452 -5.99 -35.81 25.85
N GLN A 453 -5.58 -36.79 26.66
CA GLN A 453 -4.84 -36.53 27.90
C GLN A 453 -3.49 -35.87 27.62
N GLN A 454 -2.78 -36.32 26.57
CA GLN A 454 -1.52 -35.70 26.15
C GLN A 454 -1.76 -34.26 25.67
N TYR A 455 -2.80 -34.02 24.88
CA TYR A 455 -3.19 -32.68 24.43
C TYR A 455 -3.49 -31.74 25.61
N GLU A 456 -4.22 -32.21 26.63
CA GLU A 456 -4.51 -31.42 27.83
C GLU A 456 -3.26 -31.11 28.66
N GLN A 457 -2.34 -32.08 28.81
CA GLN A 457 -1.07 -31.87 29.50
C GLN A 457 -0.19 -30.88 28.74
N ASP A 458 -0.04 -31.04 27.43
CA ASP A 458 0.75 -30.16 26.59
C ASP A 458 0.16 -28.73 26.61
N LYS A 459 -1.18 -28.61 26.57
CA LYS A 459 -1.89 -27.34 26.68
C LYS A 459 -1.73 -26.65 28.04
N GLN A 460 -1.63 -27.41 29.14
CA GLN A 460 -1.37 -26.88 30.48
C GLN A 460 0.12 -26.58 30.72
N SER A 461 1.02 -27.28 30.01
CA SER A 461 2.47 -27.07 30.08
C SER A 461 2.95 -25.87 29.26
N LEU A 462 2.09 -25.33 28.38
CA LEU A 462 2.34 -24.06 27.72
C LEU A 462 2.62 -23.00 28.79
N PRO A 463 3.80 -22.36 28.79
CA PRO A 463 4.10 -21.31 29.75
C PRO A 463 3.01 -20.26 29.71
N ASN A 464 2.63 -19.71 30.87
CA ASN A 464 1.81 -18.50 30.94
C ASN A 464 2.38 -17.49 29.94
N TYR A 465 1.61 -17.18 28.90
CA TYR A 465 1.94 -16.32 27.77
C TYR A 465 3.10 -15.37 28.08
N ASP A 466 4.29 -15.70 27.56
CA ASP A 466 5.47 -14.88 27.81
C ASP A 466 5.32 -13.58 27.01
N LYS A 467 5.24 -12.45 27.73
CA LYS A 467 5.19 -11.11 27.13
C LYS A 467 6.38 -10.86 26.18
N SER A 468 7.47 -11.62 26.31
CA SER A 468 8.64 -11.56 25.42
C SER A 468 8.32 -11.88 23.96
N GLN A 469 7.26 -12.67 23.68
CA GLN A 469 6.83 -13.03 22.32
C GLN A 469 5.89 -11.98 21.69
N MET A 470 5.23 -11.15 22.50
CA MET A 470 4.39 -10.04 22.02
C MET A 470 5.25 -8.82 21.70
N LYS A 471 6.31 -9.02 20.90
CA LYS A 471 7.28 -8.00 20.54
C LYS A 471 7.56 -8.01 19.04
N VAL A 472 7.36 -6.87 18.38
CA VAL A 472 7.71 -6.68 16.97
C VAL A 472 9.23 -6.41 16.88
N ARG A 473 9.95 -7.30 16.20
CA ARG A 473 11.39 -7.28 15.99
C ARG A 473 11.72 -7.00 14.52
N PRO A 474 12.95 -6.57 14.19
CA PRO A 474 13.41 -6.42 12.80
C PRO A 474 13.16 -7.65 11.92
N GLU A 475 13.31 -8.85 12.49
CA GLU A 475 13.04 -10.14 11.83
C GLU A 475 11.60 -10.27 11.33
N HIS A 476 10.62 -9.77 12.08
CA HIS A 476 9.21 -9.84 11.69
C HIS A 476 8.94 -8.95 10.48
N ILE A 477 9.55 -7.77 10.43
CA ILE A 477 9.48 -6.85 9.28
C ILE A 477 10.15 -7.46 8.06
N GLY A 478 11.33 -8.05 8.23
CA GLY A 478 12.05 -8.75 7.15
C GLY A 478 11.25 -9.92 6.59
N ASN A 479 10.54 -10.68 7.44
CA ASN A 479 9.70 -11.80 7.01
C ASN A 479 8.52 -11.33 6.13
N LEU A 480 7.86 -10.22 6.49
CA LEU A 480 6.77 -9.67 5.66
C LEU A 480 7.28 -9.27 4.26
N ILE A 481 8.44 -8.62 4.19
CA ILE A 481 9.04 -8.24 2.90
C ILE A 481 9.52 -9.48 2.14
N THR A 482 9.99 -10.52 2.83
CA THR A 482 10.33 -11.81 2.23
C THR A 482 9.11 -12.46 1.58
N ASP A 483 7.96 -12.44 2.26
CA ASP A 483 6.70 -12.99 1.74
C ASP A 483 6.27 -12.29 0.43
N TRP A 484 6.60 -11.00 0.29
CA TRP A 484 6.28 -10.21 -0.91
C TRP A 484 7.32 -10.30 -2.02
N THR A 485 8.61 -10.36 -1.66
CA THR A 485 9.73 -10.24 -2.61
C THR A 485 10.41 -11.57 -2.94
N GLY A 486 10.21 -12.60 -2.11
CA GLY A 486 10.93 -13.87 -2.16
C GLY A 486 12.39 -13.82 -1.70
N ILE A 487 12.87 -12.66 -1.23
CA ILE A 487 14.26 -12.48 -0.77
C ILE A 487 14.36 -12.91 0.69
N PRO A 488 15.22 -13.89 1.07
CA PRO A 488 15.32 -14.37 2.44
C PRO A 488 15.62 -13.26 3.47
N THR A 489 14.93 -13.29 4.62
CA THR A 489 15.09 -12.34 5.74
C THR A 489 16.54 -12.16 6.19
N SER A 490 17.33 -13.23 6.21
CA SER A 490 18.75 -13.18 6.56
C SER A 490 19.58 -12.31 5.61
N LYS A 491 19.20 -12.23 4.33
CA LYS A 491 19.83 -11.33 3.35
C LYS A 491 19.32 -9.89 3.48
N LEU A 492 18.05 -9.71 3.85
CA LEU A 492 17.43 -8.38 4.03
C LEU A 492 17.99 -7.64 5.26
N LEU A 493 18.30 -8.38 6.33
CA LEU A 493 18.80 -7.84 7.60
C LEU A 493 20.34 -7.85 7.71
N GLU A 494 21.03 -8.35 6.70
CA GLU A 494 22.50 -8.36 6.67
C GLU A 494 23.03 -6.93 6.63
N ASN A 495 23.99 -6.63 7.51
CA ASN A 495 24.65 -5.33 7.51
C ASN A 495 25.39 -5.14 6.18
N GLU A 496 25.12 -4.02 5.51
CA GLU A 496 25.73 -3.70 4.21
C GLU A 496 27.26 -3.72 4.29
N ALA A 497 27.83 -3.32 5.43
CA ALA A 497 29.28 -3.39 5.66
C ALA A 497 29.82 -4.83 5.57
N ASP A 498 29.20 -5.78 6.27
CA ASP A 498 29.64 -7.19 6.27
C ASP A 498 29.45 -7.84 4.90
N LYS A 499 28.37 -7.46 4.21
CA LYS A 499 28.11 -7.86 2.82
C LYS A 499 29.28 -7.41 1.94
N LEU A 500 29.63 -6.12 1.96
CA LEU A 500 30.69 -5.54 1.13
C LEU A 500 32.11 -6.05 1.48
N LEU A 501 32.37 -6.37 2.75
CA LEU A 501 33.66 -6.94 3.19
C LEU A 501 33.90 -8.35 2.64
N ASN A 502 32.83 -9.11 2.38
CA ASN A 502 32.90 -10.48 1.87
C ASN A 502 32.56 -10.59 0.36
N MET A 503 32.58 -9.46 -0.37
CA MET A 503 32.12 -9.38 -1.75
C MET A 503 32.89 -10.34 -2.68
N GLU A 504 34.21 -10.35 -2.64
CA GLU A 504 35.04 -11.17 -3.52
C GLU A 504 34.75 -12.66 -3.33
N HIS A 505 34.65 -13.10 -2.07
CA HIS A 505 34.33 -14.48 -1.75
C HIS A 505 32.97 -14.89 -2.33
N ARG A 506 31.94 -14.06 -2.13
CA ARG A 506 30.59 -14.34 -2.65
C ARG A 506 30.53 -14.31 -4.17
N LEU A 507 31.23 -13.39 -4.82
CA LEU A 507 31.31 -13.35 -6.29
C LEU A 507 32.02 -14.59 -6.82
N HIS A 508 33.07 -15.08 -6.14
CA HIS A 508 33.78 -16.29 -6.53
C HIS A 508 32.99 -17.61 -6.36
N GLU A 509 31.86 -17.61 -5.66
CA GLU A 509 30.95 -18.76 -5.65
C GLU A 509 30.37 -19.06 -7.04
N LYS A 510 30.26 -18.02 -7.89
CA LYS A 510 29.74 -18.12 -9.27
C LYS A 510 30.79 -17.81 -10.33
N ILE A 511 31.72 -16.92 -10.04
CA ILE A 511 32.78 -16.50 -10.97
C ILE A 511 34.05 -17.31 -10.69
N ILE A 512 34.34 -18.23 -11.61
CA ILE A 512 35.57 -19.02 -11.59
C ILE A 512 36.70 -18.25 -12.26
N GLY A 513 37.88 -18.29 -11.64
CA GLY A 513 39.04 -17.54 -12.11
C GLY A 513 38.84 -16.04 -11.96
N GLN A 514 39.53 -15.24 -12.78
CA GLN A 514 39.32 -13.80 -12.90
C GLN A 514 39.41 -13.04 -11.55
N SER A 515 40.28 -13.48 -10.64
CA SER A 515 40.43 -12.85 -9.32
C SER A 515 40.85 -11.38 -9.39
N THR A 516 41.65 -11.01 -10.40
CA THR A 516 42.04 -9.61 -10.62
C THR A 516 40.83 -8.74 -11.01
N PRO A 517 40.01 -9.11 -12.03
CA PRO A 517 38.75 -8.44 -12.31
C PRO A 517 37.81 -8.29 -11.12
N VAL A 518 37.55 -9.39 -10.40
CA VAL A 518 36.65 -9.39 -9.25
C VAL A 518 37.15 -8.39 -8.19
N LYS A 519 38.45 -8.43 -7.88
CA LYS A 519 39.05 -7.53 -6.89
C LYS A 519 38.95 -6.06 -7.27
N LEU A 520 39.30 -5.69 -8.50
CA LEU A 520 39.25 -4.28 -8.96
C LEU A 520 37.84 -3.70 -8.86
N VAL A 521 36.85 -4.49 -9.28
CA VAL A 521 35.43 -4.13 -9.19
C VAL A 521 34.99 -4.00 -7.73
N SER A 522 35.33 -4.96 -6.87
CA SER A 522 34.99 -4.92 -5.45
C SER A 522 35.62 -3.73 -4.72
N ASP A 523 36.88 -3.39 -5.02
CA ASP A 523 37.57 -2.23 -4.46
C ASP A 523 36.92 -0.90 -4.87
N ALA A 524 36.52 -0.75 -6.14
CA ALA A 524 35.80 0.43 -6.62
C ALA A 524 34.42 0.60 -5.95
N ILE A 525 33.64 -0.48 -5.87
CA ILE A 525 32.31 -0.44 -5.25
C ILE A 525 32.41 -0.14 -3.74
N ARG A 526 33.40 -0.72 -3.04
CA ARG A 526 33.65 -0.39 -1.63
C ARG A 526 34.02 1.08 -1.43
N ARG A 527 34.86 1.66 -2.28
CA ARG A 527 35.20 3.10 -2.22
C ARG A 527 33.95 3.97 -2.35
N ALA A 528 33.07 3.66 -3.31
CA ALA A 528 31.83 4.40 -3.50
C ALA A 528 30.88 4.27 -2.31
N ARG A 529 30.71 3.05 -1.79
CA ARG A 529 29.84 2.79 -0.63
C ARG A 529 30.37 3.36 0.69
N ALA A 530 31.69 3.50 0.82
CA ALA A 530 32.33 4.20 1.94
C ALA A 530 32.20 5.73 1.85
N GLY A 531 31.55 6.27 0.81
CA GLY A 531 31.41 7.72 0.60
C GLY A 531 32.73 8.40 0.20
N LEU A 532 33.71 7.64 -0.28
CA LEU A 532 35.01 8.14 -0.73
C LEU A 532 35.01 8.50 -2.22
N ASN A 533 33.90 8.28 -2.93
CA ASN A 533 33.69 8.69 -4.32
C ASN A 533 32.81 9.95 -4.40
N ASP A 534 32.80 10.62 -5.56
CA ASP A 534 31.94 11.78 -5.81
C ASP A 534 30.46 11.37 -5.74
N PRO A 535 29.64 11.99 -4.86
CA PRO A 535 28.21 11.66 -4.70
C PRO A 535 27.35 12.06 -5.90
N ASN A 536 27.91 12.75 -6.89
CA ASN A 536 27.22 13.06 -8.14
C ASN A 536 27.43 12.01 -9.22
N LYS A 537 28.32 11.03 -9.03
CA LYS A 537 28.61 10.01 -10.03
C LYS A 537 27.87 8.70 -9.76
N PRO A 538 27.77 7.79 -10.75
CA PRO A 538 27.36 6.41 -10.52
C PRO A 538 28.23 5.72 -9.47
N ILE A 539 27.73 4.62 -8.88
CA ILE A 539 28.44 3.84 -7.85
C ILE A 539 29.79 3.35 -8.38
N GLY A 540 29.85 3.00 -9.66
CA GLY A 540 31.10 2.64 -10.32
C GLY A 540 30.90 2.52 -11.82
N SER A 541 31.95 2.85 -12.57
CA SER A 541 32.00 2.78 -14.01
C SER A 541 33.19 1.94 -14.46
N PHE A 542 32.92 0.91 -15.26
CA PHE A 542 33.88 -0.13 -15.59
C PHE A 542 33.94 -0.39 -17.09
N LEU A 543 35.15 -0.53 -17.63
CA LEU A 543 35.38 -1.02 -18.99
C LEU A 543 35.99 -2.42 -18.95
N PHE A 544 35.20 -3.43 -19.25
CA PHE A 544 35.58 -4.84 -19.27
C PHE A 544 36.18 -5.22 -20.63
N LEU A 545 37.47 -5.54 -20.63
CA LEU A 545 38.24 -5.93 -21.82
C LEU A 545 38.57 -7.41 -21.77
N GLY A 546 38.59 -8.08 -22.92
CA GLY A 546 39.00 -9.49 -23.02
C GLY A 546 38.26 -10.25 -24.12
N PRO A 547 38.56 -11.54 -24.35
CA PRO A 547 37.88 -12.34 -25.37
C PRO A 547 36.40 -12.59 -25.04
N THR A 548 35.65 -13.12 -26.00
CA THR A 548 34.25 -13.51 -25.74
C THR A 548 34.18 -14.78 -24.91
N GLY A 549 33.20 -14.88 -24.01
CA GLY A 549 32.96 -16.11 -23.23
C GLY A 549 33.87 -16.35 -22.02
N VAL A 550 34.69 -15.37 -21.61
CA VAL A 550 35.55 -15.44 -20.41
C VAL A 550 34.86 -15.02 -19.10
N GLY A 551 33.62 -14.50 -19.16
CA GLY A 551 32.83 -14.18 -17.96
C GLY A 551 32.50 -12.70 -17.73
N LYS A 552 32.81 -11.79 -18.67
CA LYS A 552 32.48 -10.34 -18.58
C LYS A 552 31.01 -10.08 -18.18
N THR A 553 30.08 -10.65 -18.94
CA THR A 553 28.63 -10.54 -18.68
C THR A 553 28.19 -11.30 -17.42
N GLU A 554 28.89 -12.37 -17.05
CA GLU A 554 28.55 -13.16 -15.87
C GLU A 554 28.93 -12.41 -14.58
N LEU A 555 30.04 -11.69 -14.58
CA LEU A 555 30.42 -10.81 -13.46
C LEU A 555 29.39 -9.69 -13.29
N ALA A 556 28.94 -9.05 -14.38
CA ALA A 556 27.87 -8.05 -14.33
C ALA A 556 26.57 -8.60 -13.75
N ARG A 557 26.16 -9.81 -14.15
CA ARG A 557 24.97 -10.48 -13.62
C ARG A 557 25.13 -10.84 -12.15
N SER A 558 26.28 -11.36 -11.77
CA SER A 558 26.59 -11.74 -10.38
C SER A 558 26.64 -10.52 -9.47
N LEU A 559 27.12 -9.37 -9.96
CA LEU A 559 27.05 -8.09 -9.25
C LEU A 559 25.61 -7.61 -9.04
N ALA A 560 24.75 -7.73 -10.05
CA ALA A 560 23.35 -7.35 -9.93
C ALA A 560 22.64 -8.16 -8.86
N GLU A 561 22.85 -9.49 -8.87
CA GLU A 561 22.33 -10.39 -7.85
C GLU A 561 22.93 -10.13 -6.47
N PHE A 562 24.23 -9.87 -6.39
CA PHE A 562 24.90 -9.65 -5.11
C PHE A 562 24.48 -8.33 -4.47
N LEU A 563 24.47 -7.22 -5.22
CA LEU A 563 24.18 -5.90 -4.66
C LEU A 563 22.70 -5.59 -4.55
N PHE A 564 21.92 -6.03 -5.53
CA PHE A 564 20.51 -5.69 -5.68
C PHE A 564 19.58 -6.89 -5.50
N ASP A 565 20.11 -8.01 -5.01
CA ASP A 565 19.40 -9.23 -4.61
C ASP A 565 18.58 -9.92 -5.74
N ASP A 566 18.67 -9.40 -6.98
CA ASP A 566 17.96 -9.90 -8.16
C ASP A 566 18.82 -9.74 -9.42
N GLN A 567 18.99 -10.82 -10.18
CA GLN A 567 19.66 -10.81 -11.49
C GLN A 567 18.94 -9.92 -12.50
N SER A 568 17.62 -9.75 -12.37
CA SER A 568 16.82 -8.91 -13.25
C SER A 568 17.14 -7.42 -13.10
N ASN A 569 17.81 -7.01 -12.03
CA ASN A 569 18.35 -5.65 -11.86
C ASN A 569 19.57 -5.37 -12.75
N MET A 570 19.95 -6.30 -13.62
CA MET A 570 20.85 -6.05 -14.74
C MET A 570 20.06 -5.57 -15.97
N ILE A 571 20.26 -4.32 -16.39
CA ILE A 571 19.72 -3.77 -17.64
C ILE A 571 20.80 -3.93 -18.70
N ARG A 572 20.56 -4.79 -19.69
CA ARG A 572 21.51 -5.04 -20.78
C ARG A 572 21.09 -4.30 -22.04
N ILE A 573 22.04 -3.60 -22.65
CA ILE A 573 21.86 -2.88 -23.90
C ILE A 573 22.97 -3.31 -24.87
N ASP A 574 22.59 -3.86 -26.01
CA ASP A 574 23.52 -4.30 -27.06
C ASP A 574 23.86 -3.10 -27.95
N MET A 575 25.13 -2.66 -27.94
CA MET A 575 25.57 -1.50 -28.71
C MET A 575 25.64 -1.77 -30.21
N SER A 576 25.55 -3.03 -30.65
CA SER A 576 25.37 -3.36 -32.06
C SER A 576 24.05 -2.81 -32.64
N GLU A 577 23.01 -2.61 -31.81
CA GLU A 577 21.74 -2.00 -32.25
C GLU A 577 21.82 -0.48 -32.43
N TYR A 578 22.90 0.14 -31.93
CA TYR A 578 23.11 1.59 -31.84
C TYR A 578 24.22 2.09 -32.77
N LEU A 579 24.42 1.41 -33.90
CA LEU A 579 25.39 1.79 -34.95
C LEU A 579 25.00 3.08 -35.69
N GLU A 580 23.70 3.32 -35.87
CA GLU A 580 23.19 4.45 -36.64
C GLU A 580 22.92 5.68 -35.77
N GLN A 581 23.06 6.87 -36.35
CA GLN A 581 22.87 8.14 -35.64
C GLN A 581 21.47 8.27 -35.00
N HIS A 582 20.42 7.81 -35.71
CA HIS A 582 19.03 7.91 -35.23
C HIS A 582 18.70 6.90 -34.11
N SER A 583 19.55 5.90 -33.86
CA SER A 583 19.34 4.94 -32.77
C SER A 583 19.55 5.58 -31.39
N ALA A 584 20.34 6.65 -31.28
CA ALA A 584 20.56 7.36 -30.02
C ALA A 584 19.24 7.87 -29.39
N SER A 585 18.30 8.34 -30.21
CA SER A 585 16.98 8.79 -29.75
C SER A 585 16.14 7.65 -29.15
N LYS A 586 16.37 6.38 -29.52
CA LYS A 586 15.67 5.25 -28.87
C LYS A 586 16.11 5.05 -27.43
N LEU A 587 17.37 5.40 -27.11
CA LEU A 587 17.95 5.23 -25.78
C LEU A 587 17.34 6.22 -24.78
N ILE A 588 17.13 7.48 -25.20
CA ILE A 588 16.69 8.60 -24.35
C ILE A 588 15.26 9.10 -24.62
N GLY A 589 14.63 8.65 -25.70
CA GLY A 589 13.32 9.11 -26.15
C GLY A 589 13.41 10.18 -27.24
N SER A 590 12.40 10.21 -28.12
CA SER A 590 12.30 11.20 -29.19
C SER A 590 11.98 12.60 -28.62
N PRO A 591 12.59 13.68 -29.16
CA PRO A 591 12.24 15.05 -28.76
C PRO A 591 10.82 15.44 -29.22
N PRO A 592 10.24 16.53 -28.66
CA PRO A 592 8.89 17.00 -29.02
C PRO A 592 8.74 17.22 -30.53
N GLY A 593 7.74 16.60 -31.14
CA GLY A 593 7.42 16.73 -32.57
C GLY A 593 7.88 15.59 -33.48
N TYR A 594 8.51 14.53 -32.94
CA TYR A 594 8.90 13.33 -33.68
C TYR A 594 8.02 12.11 -33.33
N ILE A 595 7.93 11.13 -34.25
CA ILE A 595 7.20 9.87 -34.01
C ILE A 595 7.85 9.14 -32.81
N GLY A 596 7.03 8.70 -31.85
CA GLY A 596 7.49 8.09 -30.60
C GLY A 596 7.74 9.07 -29.45
N TYR A 597 7.31 10.34 -29.56
CA TYR A 597 7.42 11.33 -28.48
C TYR A 597 6.74 10.91 -27.17
N ASP A 598 5.62 10.19 -27.25
CA ASP A 598 4.89 9.70 -26.08
C ASP A 598 5.54 8.46 -25.43
N GLU A 599 6.51 7.81 -26.10
CA GLU A 599 7.27 6.68 -25.57
C GLU A 599 8.58 7.19 -24.93
N GLY A 600 8.77 6.91 -23.63
CA GLY A 600 10.03 7.23 -22.95
C GLY A 600 11.20 6.41 -23.49
N GLY A 601 12.43 6.92 -23.35
CA GLY A 601 13.63 6.22 -23.83
C GLY A 601 13.84 4.87 -23.16
N GLN A 602 14.41 3.91 -23.90
CA GLN A 602 14.64 2.54 -23.41
C GLN A 602 15.52 2.52 -22.15
N LEU A 603 16.58 3.33 -22.10
CA LEU A 603 17.46 3.42 -20.94
C LEU A 603 16.80 4.23 -19.82
N THR A 604 16.25 5.40 -20.15
CA THR A 604 15.67 6.33 -19.16
C THR A 604 14.49 5.71 -18.43
N GLU A 605 13.60 4.99 -19.11
CA GLU A 605 12.47 4.30 -18.47
C GLU A 605 12.91 3.05 -17.70
N ALA A 606 13.91 2.31 -18.20
CA ALA A 606 14.44 1.16 -17.48
C ALA A 606 15.09 1.56 -16.14
N VAL A 607 15.92 2.62 -16.14
CA VAL A 607 16.56 3.12 -14.92
C VAL A 607 15.54 3.79 -13.99
N LYS A 608 14.56 4.51 -14.53
CA LYS A 608 13.48 5.08 -13.72
C LYS A 608 12.67 4.02 -12.97
N ARG A 609 12.38 2.88 -13.62
CA ARG A 609 11.72 1.74 -12.98
C ARG A 609 12.63 1.02 -12.00
N ARG A 610 13.94 0.99 -12.27
CA ARG A 610 14.95 0.29 -11.46
C ARG A 610 16.19 1.17 -11.23
N PRO A 611 16.11 2.15 -10.30
CA PRO A 611 17.21 3.09 -10.05
C PRO A 611 18.46 2.43 -9.47
N PHE A 612 18.29 1.28 -8.81
CA PHE A 612 19.35 0.43 -8.28
C PHE A 612 19.60 -0.72 -9.25
N SER A 613 20.51 -0.51 -10.20
CA SER A 613 20.73 -1.47 -11.29
C SER A 613 22.17 -1.52 -11.77
N VAL A 614 22.52 -2.64 -12.40
CA VAL A 614 23.75 -2.78 -13.19
C VAL A 614 23.40 -2.54 -14.65
N LEU A 615 23.94 -1.48 -15.23
CA LEU A 615 23.78 -1.14 -16.64
C LEU A 615 24.92 -1.78 -17.42
N LEU A 616 24.60 -2.73 -18.29
CA LEU A 616 25.57 -3.43 -19.13
C LEU A 616 25.44 -2.97 -20.58
N PHE A 617 26.42 -2.20 -21.05
CA PHE A 617 26.59 -1.82 -22.45
C PHE A 617 27.52 -2.82 -23.13
N ASP A 618 26.95 -3.73 -23.92
CA ASP A 618 27.70 -4.82 -24.56
C ASP A 618 28.30 -4.36 -25.90
N GLU A 619 29.56 -4.70 -26.16
CA GLU A 619 30.29 -4.36 -27.40
C GLU A 619 30.34 -2.85 -27.71
N ILE A 620 30.75 -2.05 -26.71
CA ILE A 620 30.73 -0.58 -26.76
C ILE A 620 31.52 0.02 -27.95
N GLU A 621 32.52 -0.70 -28.48
CA GLU A 621 33.27 -0.28 -29.66
C GLU A 621 32.42 -0.13 -30.93
N LYS A 622 31.23 -0.74 -30.98
CA LYS A 622 30.30 -0.67 -32.12
C LYS A 622 29.32 0.51 -32.02
N ALA A 623 29.23 1.20 -30.89
CA ALA A 623 28.28 2.28 -30.71
C ALA A 623 28.59 3.49 -31.61
N HIS A 624 27.56 4.20 -32.05
CA HIS A 624 27.72 5.49 -32.72
C HIS A 624 28.35 6.55 -31.77
N PRO A 625 29.19 7.48 -32.27
CA PRO A 625 29.81 8.55 -31.47
C PRO A 625 28.85 9.35 -30.55
N ASP A 626 27.60 9.56 -30.98
CA ASP A 626 26.59 10.31 -30.21
C ASP A 626 26.20 9.60 -28.90
N ILE A 627 26.29 8.26 -28.85
CA ILE A 627 26.04 7.49 -27.62
C ILE A 627 27.09 7.82 -26.55
N PHE A 628 28.35 8.04 -26.93
CA PHE A 628 29.39 8.40 -25.98
C PHE A 628 29.14 9.76 -25.34
N SER A 629 28.48 10.69 -26.04
CA SER A 629 28.10 11.99 -25.46
C SER A 629 27.05 11.82 -24.37
N ILE A 630 26.09 10.92 -24.57
CA ILE A 630 25.09 10.54 -23.56
C ILE A 630 25.76 9.86 -22.37
N LEU A 631 26.66 8.90 -22.62
CA LEU A 631 27.39 8.20 -21.56
C LEU A 631 28.27 9.15 -20.74
N LEU A 632 28.95 10.12 -21.37
CA LEU A 632 29.74 11.14 -20.65
C LEU A 632 28.88 11.91 -19.65
N GLN A 633 27.67 12.32 -20.05
CA GLN A 633 26.73 13.00 -19.14
C GLN A 633 26.37 12.13 -17.93
N ILE A 634 26.11 10.84 -18.16
CA ILE A 634 25.79 9.89 -17.08
C ILE A 634 27.00 9.68 -16.16
N LEU A 635 28.20 9.51 -16.72
CA LEU A 635 29.43 9.26 -15.96
C LEU A 635 29.88 10.47 -15.14
N ASP A 636 29.56 11.68 -15.59
CA ASP A 636 29.95 12.93 -14.93
C ASP A 636 28.96 13.38 -13.86
N ASP A 637 27.68 13.50 -14.23
CA ASP A 637 26.66 14.12 -13.40
C ASP A 637 25.72 13.11 -12.74
N GLY A 638 25.88 11.81 -13.08
CA GLY A 638 25.02 10.75 -12.58
C GLY A 638 23.56 10.99 -12.95
N ARG A 639 23.30 11.74 -14.02
CA ARG A 639 21.97 12.17 -14.42
C ARG A 639 21.86 12.23 -15.93
N LEU A 640 20.67 11.93 -16.44
CA LEU A 640 20.35 12.07 -17.85
C LEU A 640 18.98 12.69 -18.02
N THR A 641 18.88 13.67 -18.91
CA THR A 641 17.60 14.27 -19.28
C THR A 641 17.05 13.58 -20.51
N ASP A 642 15.83 13.06 -20.42
CA ASP A 642 15.14 12.40 -21.51
C ASP A 642 14.63 13.40 -22.57
N GLY A 643 14.13 12.88 -23.69
CA GLY A 643 13.54 13.71 -24.77
C GLY A 643 12.33 14.55 -24.34
N GLN A 644 11.72 14.27 -23.19
CA GLN A 644 10.58 15.01 -22.63
C GLN A 644 11.02 16.06 -21.59
N GLY A 645 12.32 16.20 -21.32
CA GLY A 645 12.86 17.13 -20.34
C GLY A 645 12.82 16.62 -18.89
N LYS A 646 12.50 15.34 -18.66
CA LYS A 646 12.58 14.74 -17.32
C LYS A 646 14.01 14.28 -17.06
N THR A 647 14.51 14.60 -15.87
CA THR A 647 15.86 14.18 -15.45
C THR A 647 15.77 12.90 -14.65
N ILE A 648 16.54 11.89 -15.05
CA ILE A 648 16.63 10.57 -14.45
C ILE A 648 17.95 10.45 -13.69
N ASP A 649 17.91 9.84 -12.51
CA ASP A 649 19.06 9.69 -11.61
C ASP A 649 19.74 8.33 -11.83
N PHE A 650 21.05 8.36 -12.06
CA PHE A 650 21.94 7.23 -12.29
C PHE A 650 22.97 7.04 -11.15
N LYS A 651 22.94 7.87 -10.09
CA LYS A 651 23.89 7.81 -8.97
C LYS A 651 23.89 6.47 -8.25
N ASN A 652 22.77 5.75 -8.29
CA ASN A 652 22.60 4.44 -7.68
C ASN A 652 22.85 3.26 -8.66
N THR A 653 23.43 3.55 -9.83
CA THR A 653 23.71 2.54 -10.85
C THR A 653 25.18 2.16 -10.88
N ILE A 654 25.46 0.94 -11.36
CA ILE A 654 26.81 0.51 -11.74
C ILE A 654 26.83 0.39 -13.26
N ILE A 655 27.78 1.07 -13.91
CA ILE A 655 27.90 1.11 -15.36
C ILE A 655 29.04 0.19 -15.79
N ILE A 656 28.71 -0.81 -16.60
CA ILE A 656 29.67 -1.76 -17.13
C ILE A 656 29.59 -1.69 -18.65
N MET A 657 30.73 -1.45 -19.28
CA MET A 657 30.88 -1.46 -20.72
C MET A 657 31.77 -2.65 -21.08
N THR A 658 31.35 -3.52 -21.98
CA THR A 658 32.20 -4.61 -22.45
C THR A 658 32.80 -4.26 -23.80
N SER A 659 34.03 -4.70 -24.01
CA SER A 659 34.67 -4.64 -25.32
C SER A 659 35.48 -5.89 -25.58
N ASN A 660 35.58 -6.28 -26.85
CA ASN A 660 36.44 -7.38 -27.29
C ASN A 660 37.84 -6.88 -27.68
N ILE A 661 38.16 -5.60 -27.46
CA ILE A 661 39.51 -5.07 -27.65
C ILE A 661 40.50 -5.83 -26.75
N GLY A 662 41.58 -6.30 -27.36
CA GLY A 662 42.63 -7.05 -26.67
C GLY A 662 42.58 -8.56 -26.88
N SER A 663 41.55 -9.11 -27.54
CA SER A 663 41.42 -10.55 -27.80
C SER A 663 42.49 -11.17 -28.72
N ASN A 664 43.08 -10.37 -29.62
CA ASN A 664 44.04 -10.83 -30.64
C ASN A 664 45.48 -10.38 -30.37
N ILE A 665 45.92 -10.32 -29.11
CA ILE A 665 47.33 -10.06 -28.80
C ILE A 665 48.08 -11.38 -28.98
N ASP A 666 48.39 -11.70 -30.24
CA ASP A 666 49.23 -12.82 -30.62
C ASP A 666 50.54 -12.76 -29.81
N ASN A 667 50.74 -13.71 -28.91
CA ASN A 667 52.06 -14.10 -28.40
C ASN A 667 52.87 -14.76 -29.54
N LYS A 668 53.02 -14.08 -30.68
CA LYS A 668 54.02 -14.47 -31.70
C LYS A 668 55.38 -14.12 -31.13
N GLY A 669 55.88 -15.05 -30.32
CA GLY A 669 57.24 -15.05 -29.85
C GLY A 669 58.20 -14.96 -31.03
N GLN A 670 59.01 -13.91 -31.04
CA GLN A 670 60.36 -14.02 -31.54
C GLN A 670 61.01 -15.22 -30.84
N VAL A 671 61.33 -16.26 -31.61
CA VAL A 671 62.14 -17.39 -31.16
C VAL A 671 63.54 -16.86 -30.87
N GLY A 672 63.85 -16.63 -29.60
CA GLY A 672 65.15 -16.15 -29.12
C GLY A 672 65.34 -16.44 -27.63
N PHE A 673 66.46 -17.09 -27.30
CA PHE A 673 66.83 -17.60 -25.98
C PHE A 673 67.09 -16.50 -24.93
N LEU A 674 66.47 -16.60 -23.74
CA LEU A 674 67.00 -16.38 -22.36
C LEU A 674 65.86 -16.01 -21.36
N PRO A 675 66.02 -16.29 -20.04
CA PRO A 675 64.93 -16.42 -19.07
C PRO A 675 64.71 -15.17 -18.19
N ASP A 676 63.45 -14.74 -18.11
CA ASP A 676 62.70 -14.22 -16.94
C ASP A 676 61.42 -13.57 -17.50
N LYS A 677 60.38 -14.39 -17.73
CA LYS A 677 59.28 -14.07 -18.65
C LYS A 677 58.00 -13.52 -18.02
N ASP A 678 57.81 -13.59 -16.70
CA ASP A 678 56.45 -13.39 -16.16
C ASP A 678 56.07 -11.94 -15.85
N LYS A 679 57.03 -11.03 -15.59
CA LYS A 679 56.71 -9.60 -15.34
C LYS A 679 56.83 -8.72 -16.59
N GLN A 680 57.81 -8.97 -17.46
CA GLN A 680 58.04 -8.14 -18.65
C GLN A 680 56.98 -8.37 -19.76
N ASN A 681 56.32 -9.53 -19.79
CA ASN A 681 55.24 -9.78 -20.75
C ASN A 681 53.95 -9.04 -20.38
N THR A 682 53.59 -8.96 -19.10
CA THR A 682 52.34 -8.33 -18.66
C THR A 682 52.34 -6.82 -18.90
N ASP A 683 53.46 -6.15 -18.64
CA ASP A 683 53.58 -4.70 -18.86
C ASP A 683 53.52 -4.36 -20.36
N ARG A 684 54.16 -5.16 -21.22
CA ARG A 684 54.06 -4.98 -22.69
C ARG A 684 52.65 -5.20 -23.22
N THR A 685 51.93 -6.19 -22.70
CA THR A 685 50.53 -6.44 -23.09
C THR A 685 49.63 -5.27 -22.69
N ARG A 686 49.85 -4.67 -21.52
CA ARG A 686 49.12 -3.46 -21.08
C ARG A 686 49.39 -2.26 -21.99
N ASP A 687 50.64 -2.01 -22.37
CA ASP A 687 51.00 -0.91 -23.28
C ASP A 687 50.28 -1.05 -24.64
N ILE A 688 50.24 -2.27 -25.19
CA ILE A 688 49.53 -2.55 -26.46
C ILE A 688 48.01 -2.32 -26.31
N ILE A 689 47.42 -2.71 -25.17
CA ILE A 689 46.00 -2.49 -24.90
C ILE A 689 45.71 -0.99 -24.77
N GLU A 690 46.55 -0.24 -24.05
CA GLU A 690 46.40 1.20 -23.91
C GLU A 690 46.44 1.92 -25.26
N GLU A 691 47.37 1.54 -26.14
CA GLU A 691 47.46 2.13 -27.48
C GLU A 691 46.20 1.85 -28.29
N LYS A 692 45.69 0.60 -28.25
CA LYS A 692 44.43 0.23 -28.91
C LYS A 692 43.22 0.99 -28.34
N LEU A 693 43.16 1.19 -27.03
CA LEU A 693 42.09 1.96 -26.39
C LEU A 693 42.11 3.43 -26.81
N LYS A 694 43.29 4.05 -26.83
CA LYS A 694 43.47 5.45 -27.25
C LYS A 694 43.12 5.66 -28.74
N ASN A 695 43.28 4.63 -29.56
CA ASN A 695 42.89 4.66 -30.97
C ASN A 695 41.37 4.50 -31.17
N GLN A 696 40.71 3.68 -30.35
CA GLN A 696 39.27 3.43 -30.48
C GLN A 696 38.41 4.48 -29.77
N PHE A 697 38.81 4.91 -28.57
CA PHE A 697 38.03 5.80 -27.72
C PHE A 697 38.76 7.13 -27.49
N LYS A 698 37.98 8.22 -27.41
CA LYS A 698 38.52 9.52 -27.07
C LYS A 698 39.06 9.52 -25.63
N PRO A 699 40.18 10.21 -25.33
CA PRO A 699 40.73 10.30 -23.98
C PRO A 699 39.73 10.83 -22.95
N GLU A 700 38.84 11.73 -23.37
CA GLU A 700 37.78 12.27 -22.52
C GLU A 700 36.89 11.18 -21.92
N PHE A 701 36.49 10.19 -22.72
CA PHE A 701 35.67 9.07 -22.27
C PHE A 701 36.43 8.15 -21.32
N LEU A 702 37.67 7.78 -21.67
CA LEU A 702 38.51 6.90 -20.84
C LEU A 702 38.77 7.49 -19.45
N ASN A 703 38.95 8.82 -19.36
CA ASN A 703 39.20 9.52 -18.09
C ASN A 703 37.96 9.59 -17.17
N ARG A 704 36.76 9.23 -17.65
CA ARG A 704 35.53 9.18 -16.82
C ARG A 704 35.20 7.78 -16.32
N ILE A 705 35.96 6.77 -16.73
CA ILE A 705 35.80 5.39 -16.31
C ILE A 705 36.64 5.20 -15.05
N ASP A 706 36.04 4.67 -13.98
CA ASP A 706 36.73 4.48 -12.71
C ASP A 706 37.82 3.42 -12.81
N GLU A 707 37.53 2.29 -13.48
CA GLU A 707 38.48 1.19 -13.65
C GLU A 707 38.35 0.52 -15.03
N ILE A 708 39.51 0.28 -15.68
CA ILE A 708 39.60 -0.56 -16.88
C ILE A 708 40.02 -1.95 -16.44
N VAL A 709 39.14 -2.92 -16.67
CA VAL A 709 39.26 -4.28 -16.11
C VAL A 709 39.59 -5.27 -17.21
N LEU A 710 40.77 -5.87 -17.13
CA LEU A 710 41.24 -6.86 -18.10
C LEU A 710 40.88 -8.28 -17.65
N PHE A 711 40.11 -8.99 -18.46
CA PHE A 711 39.79 -10.40 -18.30
C PHE A 711 40.79 -11.26 -19.09
N GLU A 712 41.23 -12.32 -18.44
CA GLU A 712 42.20 -13.28 -18.99
C GLU A 712 41.48 -14.45 -19.68
N GLU A 713 42.19 -15.15 -20.57
CA GLU A 713 41.67 -16.39 -21.15
C GLU A 713 41.48 -17.45 -20.04
N LEU A 714 40.42 -18.27 -20.16
CA LEU A 714 40.13 -19.31 -19.16
C LEU A 714 41.04 -20.51 -19.36
N GLU A 715 41.64 -20.98 -18.27
CA GLU A 715 42.44 -22.21 -18.26
C GLU A 715 41.54 -23.46 -18.30
N PRO A 716 42.01 -24.60 -18.84
CA PRO A 716 41.23 -25.85 -18.91
C PRO A 716 40.64 -26.30 -17.57
N GLU A 717 41.38 -26.12 -16.47
CA GLU A 717 40.91 -26.45 -15.11
C GLU A 717 39.77 -25.52 -14.65
N GLU A 718 39.81 -24.24 -15.04
CA GLU A 718 38.74 -23.29 -14.74
C GLU A 718 37.46 -23.65 -15.50
N ILE A 719 37.58 -24.06 -16.76
CA ILE A 719 36.44 -24.52 -17.56
C ILE A 719 35.79 -25.77 -16.95
N LYS A 720 36.59 -26.66 -16.37
CA LYS A 720 36.11 -27.83 -15.64
C LYS A 720 35.30 -27.44 -14.39
N LEU A 721 35.73 -26.42 -13.65
CA LEU A 721 34.96 -25.87 -12.53
C LEU A 721 33.66 -25.22 -13.00
N ILE A 722 33.67 -24.48 -14.13
CA ILE A 722 32.47 -23.91 -14.73
C ILE A 722 31.49 -25.02 -15.17
N ALA A 723 31.99 -26.09 -15.78
CA ALA A 723 31.17 -27.26 -16.16
C ALA A 723 30.47 -27.87 -14.94
N ASN A 724 31.19 -28.01 -13.83
CA ASN A 724 30.63 -28.50 -12.57
C ASN A 724 29.50 -27.60 -12.04
N ILE A 725 29.63 -26.27 -12.12
CA ILE A 725 28.56 -25.36 -11.71
C ILE A 725 27.30 -25.58 -12.55
N ILE A 726 27.43 -25.62 -13.88
CA ILE A 726 26.29 -25.84 -14.78
C ILE A 726 25.64 -27.21 -14.50
N LEU A 727 26.44 -28.24 -14.25
CA LEU A 727 25.93 -29.59 -13.96
C LEU A 727 25.23 -29.69 -12.61
N LYS A 728 25.64 -28.91 -11.59
CA LYS A 728 24.91 -28.82 -10.33
C LYS A 728 23.49 -28.27 -10.55
N ASP A 729 23.32 -27.26 -11.39
CA ASP A 729 21.98 -26.73 -11.72
C ASP A 729 21.11 -27.78 -12.40
N VAL A 730 21.70 -28.58 -13.30
CA VAL A 730 21.04 -29.72 -13.95
C VAL A 730 20.61 -30.76 -12.91
N ALA A 731 21.52 -31.12 -11.99
CA ALA A 731 21.24 -32.06 -10.90
C ALA A 731 20.09 -31.57 -9.98
N ILE A 732 20.05 -30.27 -9.65
CA ILE A 732 18.96 -29.68 -8.86
C ILE A 732 17.62 -29.81 -9.59
N LYS A 733 17.57 -29.51 -10.90
CA LYS A 733 16.33 -29.66 -11.69
C LYS A 733 15.86 -31.11 -11.73
N ILE A 734 16.78 -32.05 -11.90
CA ILE A 734 16.50 -33.49 -11.98
C ILE A 734 16.07 -34.05 -10.62
N SER A 735 16.59 -33.51 -9.52
CA SER A 735 16.21 -33.93 -8.16
C SER A 735 14.72 -33.73 -7.84
N LYS A 736 14.05 -32.81 -8.54
CA LYS A 736 12.59 -32.63 -8.45
C LYS A 736 11.79 -33.83 -8.97
N PHE A 737 12.41 -34.66 -9.79
CA PHE A 737 11.87 -35.93 -10.27
C PHE A 737 12.35 -37.13 -9.42
N GLY A 738 12.90 -36.88 -8.22
CA GLY A 738 13.39 -37.90 -7.30
C GLY A 738 14.68 -38.61 -7.74
N LEU A 739 15.39 -38.04 -8.72
CA LEU A 739 16.58 -38.62 -9.33
C LEU A 739 17.87 -38.00 -8.77
N LYS A 740 18.96 -38.79 -8.74
CA LYS A 740 20.31 -38.29 -8.44
C LYS A 740 21.21 -38.44 -9.66
N LEU A 741 22.08 -37.46 -9.88
CA LEU A 741 22.96 -37.39 -11.05
C LEU A 741 24.43 -37.26 -10.59
N GLU A 742 25.30 -38.11 -11.13
CA GLU A 742 26.75 -37.99 -10.95
C GLU A 742 27.50 -38.37 -12.24
N LEU A 743 28.64 -37.72 -12.49
CA LEU A 743 29.45 -37.91 -13.69
C LEU A 743 30.83 -38.46 -13.30
N SER A 744 31.36 -39.38 -14.10
CA SER A 744 32.77 -39.79 -13.98
C SER A 744 33.74 -38.68 -14.39
N LYS A 745 35.00 -38.77 -13.93
CA LYS A 745 36.07 -37.83 -14.32
C LYS A 745 36.25 -37.78 -15.84
N ASP A 746 36.27 -38.93 -16.50
CA ASP A 746 36.45 -39.01 -17.95
C ASP A 746 35.27 -38.33 -18.69
N ALA A 747 34.03 -38.54 -18.22
CA ALA A 747 32.85 -37.89 -18.79
C ALA A 747 32.91 -36.36 -18.65
N MET A 748 33.41 -35.87 -17.51
CA MET A 748 33.65 -34.44 -17.31
C MET A 748 34.68 -33.89 -18.31
N ASP A 749 35.82 -34.57 -18.48
CA ASP A 749 36.87 -34.13 -19.39
C ASP A 749 36.40 -34.13 -20.85
N TRP A 750 35.53 -35.07 -21.23
CA TRP A 750 34.90 -35.09 -22.55
C TRP A 750 33.95 -33.91 -22.78
N ILE A 751 33.19 -33.51 -21.76
CA ILE A 751 32.32 -32.32 -21.85
C ILE A 751 33.17 -31.06 -22.00
N VAL A 752 34.26 -30.94 -21.22
CA VAL A 752 35.18 -29.79 -21.29
C VAL A 752 35.84 -29.72 -22.67
N ASN A 753 36.37 -30.83 -23.19
CA ASN A 753 37.03 -30.86 -24.49
C ASN A 753 36.11 -30.49 -25.66
N ARG A 754 34.82 -30.83 -25.59
CA ARG A 754 33.82 -30.44 -26.61
C ARG A 754 33.19 -29.07 -26.35
N GLY A 755 33.21 -28.61 -25.11
CA GLY A 755 32.59 -27.37 -24.66
C GLY A 755 33.53 -26.16 -24.61
N TYR A 756 34.84 -26.38 -24.74
CA TYR A 756 35.86 -25.34 -24.83
C TYR A 756 36.16 -24.99 -26.29
N ASP A 757 36.18 -23.69 -26.56
CA ASP A 757 36.61 -23.13 -27.83
C ASP A 757 37.52 -21.94 -27.52
N ARG A 758 38.66 -21.84 -28.22
CA ARG A 758 39.64 -20.77 -27.99
C ARG A 758 39.09 -19.39 -28.32
N ASP A 759 38.20 -19.28 -29.31
CA ASP A 759 37.62 -18.01 -29.75
C ASP A 759 36.36 -17.63 -28.95
N TYR A 760 35.64 -18.62 -28.42
CA TYR A 760 34.34 -18.45 -27.75
C TYR A 760 34.34 -18.78 -26.24
N GLY A 761 35.48 -19.17 -25.67
CA GLY A 761 35.64 -19.51 -24.25
C GLY A 761 34.69 -20.64 -23.80
N ALA A 762 34.05 -20.46 -22.65
CA ALA A 762 33.10 -21.43 -22.07
C ALA A 762 31.68 -21.33 -22.66
N ARG A 763 31.43 -20.46 -23.65
CA ARG A 763 30.09 -20.22 -24.22
C ARG A 763 29.43 -21.48 -24.83
N PRO A 764 30.16 -22.39 -25.51
CA PRO A 764 29.58 -23.62 -26.05
C PRO A 764 29.19 -24.64 -24.97
N LEU A 765 29.80 -24.59 -23.79
CA LEU A 765 29.67 -25.58 -22.72
C LEU A 765 28.21 -25.85 -22.31
N LYS A 766 27.40 -24.80 -22.15
CA LYS A 766 25.97 -24.93 -21.82
C LYS A 766 25.19 -25.67 -22.90
N ARG A 767 25.50 -25.42 -24.19
CA ARG A 767 24.87 -26.12 -25.32
C ARG A 767 25.29 -27.58 -25.37
N VAL A 768 26.56 -27.89 -25.06
CA VAL A 768 27.07 -29.26 -24.99
C VAL A 768 26.35 -30.03 -23.88
N ILE A 769 26.27 -29.47 -22.67
CA ILE A 769 25.55 -30.10 -21.55
C ILE A 769 24.06 -30.28 -21.88
N GLN A 770 23.40 -29.27 -22.43
CA GLN A 770 22.00 -29.38 -22.82
C GLN A 770 21.78 -30.52 -23.84
N ARG A 771 22.56 -30.52 -24.93
CA ARG A 771 22.40 -31.49 -26.03
C ARG A 771 22.74 -32.92 -25.63
N TYR A 772 23.81 -33.10 -24.86
CA TYR A 772 24.35 -34.43 -24.59
C TYR A 772 23.90 -35.00 -23.24
N ILE A 773 23.47 -34.16 -22.30
CA ILE A 773 22.99 -34.59 -20.97
C ILE A 773 21.49 -34.33 -20.82
N GLU A 774 21.05 -33.07 -20.86
CA GLU A 774 19.63 -32.75 -20.58
C GLU A 774 18.69 -33.43 -21.59
N ASP A 775 18.97 -33.35 -22.90
CA ASP A 775 18.13 -33.94 -23.94
C ASP A 775 18.07 -35.48 -23.85
N GLN A 776 19.18 -36.12 -23.45
CA GLN A 776 19.23 -37.58 -23.29
C GLN A 776 18.48 -38.04 -22.04
N LEU A 777 18.71 -37.37 -20.91
CA LEU A 777 17.97 -37.62 -19.67
C LEU A 777 16.48 -37.40 -19.87
N SER A 778 16.08 -36.34 -20.58
CA SER A 778 14.67 -36.07 -20.89
C SER A 778 14.04 -37.20 -21.69
N LYS A 779 14.75 -37.73 -22.70
CA LYS A 779 14.27 -38.88 -23.49
C LYS A 779 14.10 -40.13 -22.63
N GLN A 780 15.06 -40.43 -21.76
CA GLN A 780 15.05 -41.63 -20.91
C GLN A 780 14.00 -41.56 -19.79
N ILE A 781 13.74 -40.36 -19.26
CA ILE A 781 12.64 -40.12 -18.30
C ILE A 781 11.29 -40.31 -19.00
N ILE A 782 11.12 -39.75 -20.21
CA ILE A 782 9.85 -39.87 -20.97
C ILE A 782 9.61 -41.30 -21.45
N SER A 783 10.65 -42.02 -21.85
CA SER A 783 10.54 -43.43 -22.29
C SER A 783 10.33 -44.41 -21.13
N GLY A 784 10.52 -43.96 -19.88
CA GLY A 784 10.43 -44.79 -18.67
C GLY A 784 11.65 -45.68 -18.42
N GLU A 785 12.77 -45.45 -19.11
CA GLU A 785 14.04 -46.14 -18.87
C GLU A 785 14.70 -45.73 -17.54
N ILE A 786 14.41 -44.50 -17.07
CA ILE A 786 14.82 -43.97 -15.77
C ILE A 786 13.55 -43.65 -14.97
N SER A 787 13.49 -44.15 -13.73
CA SER A 787 12.33 -44.02 -12.83
C SER A 787 12.67 -43.27 -11.55
N GLU A 788 11.64 -42.74 -10.87
CA GLU A 788 11.78 -42.01 -9.61
C GLU A 788 12.57 -42.83 -8.57
N GLY A 789 13.62 -42.23 -8.00
CA GLY A 789 14.51 -42.87 -7.04
C GLY A 789 15.81 -43.44 -7.62
N ASP A 790 15.97 -43.46 -8.94
CA ASP A 790 17.19 -43.95 -9.60
C ASP A 790 18.39 -43.02 -9.41
N PHE A 791 19.57 -43.64 -9.36
CA PHE A 791 20.86 -42.96 -9.40
C PHE A 791 21.45 -43.08 -10.81
N VAL A 792 21.56 -41.96 -11.52
CA VAL A 792 22.07 -41.91 -12.88
C VAL A 792 23.55 -41.58 -12.86
N TYR A 793 24.37 -42.59 -13.17
CA TYR A 793 25.82 -42.43 -13.28
C TYR A 793 26.24 -42.33 -14.75
N ILE A 794 26.76 -41.17 -15.14
CA ILE A 794 27.20 -40.90 -16.52
C ILE A 794 28.66 -41.28 -16.69
N THR A 795 28.94 -42.09 -17.70
CA THR A 795 30.29 -42.56 -18.06
C THR A 795 30.52 -42.42 -19.57
N ILE A 796 31.78 -42.52 -20.01
CA ILE A 796 32.09 -42.63 -21.45
C ILE A 796 32.02 -44.09 -21.88
N GLY A 797 31.26 -44.36 -22.94
CA GLY A 797 31.20 -45.65 -23.61
C GLY A 797 32.35 -45.88 -24.59
N ALA A 798 32.50 -47.13 -25.05
CA ALA A 798 33.54 -47.53 -26.00
C ALA A 798 33.47 -46.81 -27.37
N ASN A 799 32.33 -46.17 -27.67
CA ASN A 799 32.10 -45.41 -28.91
C ASN A 799 32.38 -43.90 -28.76
N GLU A 800 33.03 -43.47 -27.66
CA GLU A 800 33.23 -42.05 -27.31
C GLU A 800 31.93 -41.25 -27.12
N GLU A 801 30.83 -41.94 -26.78
CA GLU A 801 29.54 -41.36 -26.43
C GLU A 801 29.25 -41.47 -24.94
N LEU A 802 28.44 -40.55 -24.40
CA LEU A 802 28.02 -40.59 -23.00
C LEU A 802 26.99 -41.70 -22.79
N ASN A 803 27.29 -42.60 -21.85
CA ASN A 803 26.41 -43.68 -21.40
C ASN A 803 25.77 -43.32 -20.05
N PHE A 804 24.45 -43.39 -20.00
CA PHE A 804 23.63 -43.16 -18.82
C PHE A 804 23.28 -44.51 -18.21
N LYS A 805 23.88 -44.85 -17.06
CA LYS A 805 23.58 -46.10 -16.36
C LYS A 805 22.68 -45.80 -15.16
N PRO A 806 21.38 -46.15 -15.21
CA PRO A 806 20.56 -46.14 -14.01
C PRO A 806 21.04 -47.27 -13.08
N GLN A 807 21.40 -46.93 -11.86
CA GLN A 807 21.62 -47.88 -10.79
C GLN A 807 20.45 -47.80 -9.81
N PRO A 808 19.79 -48.93 -9.50
CA PRO A 808 18.83 -48.96 -8.41
C PRO A 808 19.57 -48.66 -7.10
N LYS A 809 18.94 -47.90 -6.21
CA LYS A 809 19.47 -47.51 -4.89
C LYS A 809 20.22 -48.66 -4.20
N GLN A 810 21.45 -48.40 -3.75
CA GLN A 810 21.99 -49.04 -2.55
C GLN A 810 21.40 -48.40 -1.30
#